data_AF-A0A7X7ZLV7-F1
#
_entry.id   AF-A0A7X7ZLV7-F1
#
_cell.length_a   1.000
_cell.length_b   1.000
_cell.length_c   1.000
_cell.angle_alpha   90.00
_cell.angle_beta   90.00
_cell.angle_gamma   90.00
#
_symmetry.space_group_name_H-M   'P 1'
#
loop_
_entity.id
_entity.type
_entity.pdbx_description
1 polymer ?
#
loop_
_entity_poly.entity_id
_entity_poly.type
_entity_poly.pdbx_seq_one_letter_code
_entity_poly.pdbx_strand_id
1 'polypeptide(L)'
;MDEVGRIDLFGLNQAATETELKAIRKRDLRNLLTSYADEADVFVETIQNAYDAVLVATDARLYGDETPCIAVIIGRRKDDRHYLLVSDNGIGMSQDTANRFTTPGFTLRKKLGKTLGYKGVGASFFFAASDLISFTTKTNEGSESSATVENAWHWVMGSTEPDPRVTMTAQLPENGKKFLPNTHGTAICYYFHDGIRPRNLSSLVNKGKSTSEEINNWAHFLGSKTALGRVSGSPIDNLRVIIGVDTGDQITTESWSLGEFDKDNKILGYPYPHKILKVEKEISAIDATPRGQQDILHKNKYQALHKRWTKDEILSLNPSIDFTDEEQTMVEASFDFFDLFFAYSTSILDAIHGRTGCRARHIRYGIRIAVDGIPQGRMTEFDLTSNQGLGRQAHAVAAFSGLELDTGRKIPADEVVSEVIRKIGVRAMSIMSGYKFALRKKDRPESLLDLAAWRQDVTDRSSSPLGKTLFEKLAKRPPLEVDPGSENDVIALFAGLIAADMLKGYQLAALSGYNQYDGLVHIITSNETVSNLNDPFSVRDQTNTSEGKYKVLEFKLHFADLFEDFDLRKKNPSDINLLVCWTLPDISVTRGRLQYTYGDRNDYRQVYGMTHLWDDENSTSSIPIICLRHFLAEKLKYEEHDQPGIGTAIYAAILEQEKTACI
;
A
#
# COMPACT_ATOMS: atom_id res chain seq x y z
N MET A 1 -40.06 49.09 6.93
CA MET A 1 -39.93 49.06 5.48
C MET A 1 -38.62 49.71 5.09
N ASP A 2 -37.49 49.03 4.93
CA ASP A 2 -36.94 47.76 5.42
C ASP A 2 -35.50 47.87 4.91
N GLU A 3 -34.53 48.03 5.81
CA GLU A 3 -33.13 47.75 5.47
C GLU A 3 -33.03 46.23 5.31
N VAL A 4 -33.40 45.76 4.12
CA VAL A 4 -33.11 44.39 3.70
C VAL A 4 -31.60 44.29 3.62
N GLY A 5 -31.00 43.69 4.65
CA GLY A 5 -29.58 43.39 4.71
C GLY A 5 -29.14 42.73 3.41
N ARG A 6 -28.28 43.40 2.65
CA ARG A 6 -27.63 42.79 1.49
C ARG A 6 -26.70 41.70 2.00
N ILE A 7 -27.14 40.46 1.86
CA ILE A 7 -26.28 39.29 2.04
C ILE A 7 -25.13 39.42 1.04
N ASP A 8 -23.90 39.37 1.53
CA ASP A 8 -22.73 39.29 0.67
C ASP A 8 -22.59 37.85 0.14
N LEU A 9 -23.25 37.57 -0.98
CA LEU A 9 -23.18 36.27 -1.63
C LEU A 9 -21.73 36.03 -2.12
N PHE A 10 -21.07 35.04 -1.53
CA PHE A 10 -19.71 34.60 -1.86
C PHE A 10 -18.59 35.65 -1.71
N GLY A 11 -18.83 36.75 -0.98
CA GLY A 11 -17.84 37.83 -0.82
C GLY A 11 -17.70 38.72 -2.07
N LEU A 12 -18.71 38.76 -2.93
CA LEU A 12 -18.69 39.54 -4.18
C LEU A 12 -18.96 41.04 -3.95
N ASN A 13 -19.53 41.41 -2.81
CA ASN A 13 -20.00 42.77 -2.52
C ASN A 13 -19.02 43.60 -1.66
N GLN A 14 -17.95 43.00 -1.13
CA GLN A 14 -16.89 43.70 -0.39
C GLN A 14 -15.49 43.31 -0.91
N ALA A 15 -14.61 44.30 -1.06
CA ALA A 15 -13.21 44.05 -1.37
C ALA A 15 -12.51 43.46 -0.13
N ALA A 16 -12.03 42.22 -0.23
CA ALA A 16 -11.30 41.56 0.85
C ALA A 16 -10.02 42.35 1.20
N THR A 17 -9.77 42.51 2.50
CA THR A 17 -8.53 43.07 3.02
C THR A 17 -7.34 42.18 2.69
N GLU A 18 -6.13 42.73 2.69
CA GLU A 18 -4.90 41.96 2.45
C GLU A 18 -4.74 40.80 3.44
N THR A 19 -5.18 41.00 4.69
CA THR A 19 -5.16 39.97 5.74
C THR A 19 -6.14 38.83 5.43
N GLU A 20 -7.35 39.16 4.97
CA GLU A 20 -8.36 38.16 4.57
C GLU A 20 -7.90 37.37 3.34
N LEU A 21 -7.33 38.04 2.34
CA LEU A 21 -6.77 37.39 1.16
C LEU A 21 -5.65 36.41 1.52
N LYS A 22 -4.75 36.82 2.42
CA LYS A 22 -3.67 35.97 2.94
C LYS A 22 -4.21 34.74 3.68
N ALA A 23 -5.25 34.91 4.50
CA ALA A 23 -5.92 33.83 5.22
C ALA A 23 -6.63 32.84 4.27
N ILE A 24 -7.33 33.36 3.25
CA ILE A 24 -7.98 32.55 2.21
C ILE A 24 -6.94 31.72 1.46
N ARG A 25 -5.86 32.34 0.97
CA ARG A 25 -4.78 31.65 0.25
C ARG A 25 -4.13 30.57 1.10
N LYS A 26 -3.87 30.87 2.39
CA LYS A 26 -3.33 29.89 3.34
C LYS A 26 -4.28 28.70 3.51
N ARG A 27 -5.59 28.93 3.61
CA ARG A 27 -6.60 27.85 3.68
C ARG A 27 -6.62 27.01 2.39
N ASP A 28 -6.59 27.64 1.23
CA ASP A 28 -6.60 26.95 -0.06
C ASP A 28 -5.36 26.06 -0.23
N LEU A 29 -4.19 26.56 0.16
CA LEU A 29 -2.95 25.78 0.15
C LEU A 29 -2.99 24.63 1.15
N ARG A 30 -3.56 24.81 2.36
CA ARG A 30 -3.77 23.71 3.30
C ARG A 30 -4.66 22.62 2.70
N ASN A 31 -5.77 23.00 2.08
CA ASN A 31 -6.69 22.07 1.42
C ASN A 31 -6.02 21.33 0.25
N LEU A 32 -5.16 22.03 -0.50
CA LEU A 32 -4.34 21.45 -1.55
C LEU A 32 -3.41 20.39 -0.95
N LEU A 33 -2.64 20.72 0.08
CA LEU A 33 -1.73 19.77 0.75
C LEU A 33 -2.47 18.54 1.29
N THR A 34 -3.69 18.68 1.82
CA THR A 34 -4.48 17.52 2.28
C THR A 34 -5.03 16.66 1.16
N SER A 35 -5.14 17.20 -0.06
CA SER A 35 -5.63 16.47 -1.23
C SER A 35 -4.56 15.60 -1.88
N TYR A 36 -3.29 15.98 -1.73
CA TYR A 36 -2.14 15.19 -2.13
C TYR A 36 -1.74 14.25 -0.97
N ALA A 37 -1.73 12.94 -1.22
CA ALA A 37 -1.59 11.94 -0.18
C ALA A 37 -0.67 10.77 -0.56
N ASP A 38 -0.04 10.82 -1.75
CA ASP A 38 0.88 9.79 -2.23
C ASP A 38 2.33 10.27 -2.04
N GLU A 39 3.18 9.36 -1.58
CA GLU A 39 4.61 9.63 -1.36
C GLU A 39 5.37 9.95 -2.65
N ALA A 40 4.79 9.67 -3.82
CA ALA A 40 5.34 10.03 -5.11
C ALA A 40 4.92 11.42 -5.62
N ASP A 41 4.00 12.13 -4.96
CA ASP A 41 3.35 13.32 -5.55
C ASP A 41 4.34 14.43 -5.92
N VAL A 42 5.33 14.72 -5.07
CA VAL A 42 6.39 15.70 -5.39
C VAL A 42 7.17 15.30 -6.64
N PHE A 43 7.46 14.01 -6.84
CA PHE A 43 8.14 13.51 -8.04
C PHE A 43 7.26 13.65 -9.27
N VAL A 44 5.99 13.27 -9.16
CA VAL A 44 5.05 13.34 -10.28
C VAL A 44 4.94 14.78 -10.78
N GLU A 45 4.69 15.74 -9.90
CA GLU A 45 4.47 17.14 -10.31
C GLU A 45 5.75 17.80 -10.85
N THR A 46 6.89 17.59 -10.19
CA THR A 46 8.17 18.19 -10.64
C THR A 46 8.63 17.61 -11.98
N ILE A 47 8.56 16.30 -12.15
CA ILE A 47 8.98 15.62 -13.39
C ILE A 47 7.98 15.87 -14.52
N GLN A 48 6.68 15.95 -14.23
CA GLN A 48 5.67 16.30 -15.23
C GLN A 48 5.86 17.74 -15.73
N ASN A 49 6.18 18.70 -14.86
CA ASN A 49 6.51 20.07 -15.28
C ASN A 49 7.75 20.11 -16.17
N ALA A 50 8.81 19.37 -15.81
CA ALA A 50 10.01 19.23 -16.64
C ALA A 50 9.68 18.63 -18.01
N TYR A 51 8.89 17.55 -18.04
CA TYR A 51 8.47 16.90 -19.27
C TYR A 51 7.64 17.82 -20.17
N ASP A 52 6.66 18.54 -19.60
CA ASP A 52 5.85 19.53 -20.32
C ASP A 52 6.75 20.64 -20.91
N ALA A 53 7.73 21.15 -20.16
CA ALA A 53 8.65 22.18 -20.62
C ALA A 53 9.51 21.71 -21.79
N VAL A 54 9.99 20.46 -21.73
CA VAL A 54 10.75 19.82 -22.81
C VAL A 54 9.89 19.61 -24.05
N LEU A 55 8.65 19.13 -23.89
CA LEU A 55 7.69 18.94 -24.98
C LEU A 55 7.44 20.25 -25.72
N VAL A 56 7.17 21.34 -24.98
CA VAL A 56 6.94 22.66 -25.56
C VAL A 56 8.19 23.18 -26.28
N ALA A 57 9.38 22.95 -25.75
CA ALA A 57 10.64 23.30 -26.43
C ALA A 57 10.87 22.48 -27.71
N THR A 58 10.50 21.19 -27.71
CA THR A 58 10.56 20.33 -28.90
C THR A 58 9.62 20.85 -29.98
N ASP A 59 8.37 21.16 -29.61
CA ASP A 59 7.37 21.73 -30.52
C ASP A 59 7.81 23.09 -31.09
N ALA A 60 8.49 23.89 -30.26
CA ALA A 60 9.08 25.17 -30.66
C ALA A 60 10.43 25.03 -31.41
N ARG A 61 10.92 23.79 -31.59
CA ARG A 61 12.18 23.45 -32.30
C ARG A 61 13.42 24.16 -31.74
N LEU A 62 13.51 24.26 -30.41
CA LEU A 62 14.58 25.01 -29.74
C LEU A 62 15.92 24.26 -29.68
N TYR A 63 15.92 22.94 -29.81
CA TYR A 63 17.11 22.14 -29.52
C TYR A 63 18.24 22.25 -30.54
N GLY A 64 17.97 22.54 -31.81
CA GLY A 64 19.03 22.52 -32.83
C GLY A 64 19.79 21.18 -32.82
N ASP A 65 21.08 21.22 -32.45
CA ASP A 65 21.95 20.05 -32.28
C ASP A 65 21.95 19.47 -30.84
N GLU A 66 21.36 20.16 -29.88
CA GLU A 66 21.20 19.66 -28.51
C GLU A 66 20.18 18.51 -28.44
N THR A 67 20.34 17.63 -27.46
CA THR A 67 19.37 16.56 -27.20
C THR A 67 18.42 17.00 -26.08
N PRO A 68 17.08 16.84 -26.25
CA PRO A 68 16.13 17.00 -25.16
C PRO A 68 16.54 16.17 -23.94
N CYS A 69 16.55 16.77 -22.76
CA CYS A 69 17.16 16.19 -21.57
C CYS A 69 16.42 16.55 -20.28
N ILE A 70 16.20 15.56 -19.42
CA ILE A 70 15.74 15.74 -18.04
C ILE A 70 16.72 15.03 -17.10
N ALA A 71 17.25 15.73 -16.10
CA ALA A 71 18.04 15.17 -15.02
C ALA A 71 17.22 15.06 -13.74
N VAL A 72 17.24 13.91 -13.09
CA VAL A 72 16.60 13.62 -11.81
C VAL A 72 17.67 13.13 -10.84
N ILE A 73 18.03 13.96 -9.87
CA ILE A 73 19.08 13.68 -8.88
C ILE A 73 18.44 13.48 -7.51
N ILE A 74 18.72 12.31 -6.95
CA ILE A 74 18.25 11.84 -5.64
C ILE A 74 19.36 12.09 -4.61
N GLY A 75 19.17 13.09 -3.76
CA GLY A 75 20.07 13.39 -2.66
C GLY A 75 19.78 12.55 -1.43
N ARG A 76 20.61 11.54 -1.15
CA ARG A 76 20.55 10.69 0.06
C ARG A 76 21.85 10.79 0.84
N ARG A 77 22.06 11.98 1.39
CA ARG A 77 23.25 12.31 2.17
C ARG A 77 23.07 11.89 3.62
N LYS A 78 24.13 11.41 4.25
CA LYS A 78 24.07 10.87 5.61
C LYS A 78 23.85 11.95 6.67
N ASP A 79 24.56 13.07 6.52
CA ASP A 79 24.64 14.15 7.51
C ASP A 79 24.01 15.46 7.00
N ASP A 80 23.13 15.38 6.01
CA ASP A 80 22.47 16.52 5.37
C ASP A 80 21.04 16.15 4.96
N ARG A 81 20.20 17.15 4.69
CA ARG A 81 18.82 16.93 4.26
C ARG A 81 18.79 16.17 2.94
N HIS A 82 17.87 15.21 2.86
CA HIS A 82 17.57 14.58 1.58
C HIS A 82 16.92 15.61 0.66
N TYR A 83 17.20 15.52 -0.64
CA TYR A 83 16.63 16.44 -1.62
C TYR A 83 16.34 15.74 -2.94
N LEU A 84 15.42 16.31 -3.71
CA LEU A 84 15.14 15.97 -5.10
C LEU A 84 15.53 17.17 -5.95
N LEU A 85 16.47 16.98 -6.89
CA LEU A 85 16.78 17.98 -7.92
C LEU A 85 16.29 17.46 -9.27
N VAL A 86 15.33 18.17 -9.86
CA VAL A 86 14.86 17.93 -11.23
C VAL A 86 15.31 19.10 -12.08
N SER A 87 16.02 18.82 -13.17
CA SER A 87 16.46 19.83 -14.13
C SER A 87 16.12 19.42 -15.55
N ASP A 88 15.61 20.35 -16.34
CA ASP A 88 15.31 20.17 -17.75
C ASP A 88 16.03 21.21 -18.59
N ASN A 89 16.24 20.90 -19.88
CA ASN A 89 16.56 21.90 -20.90
C ASN A 89 15.31 22.26 -21.73
N GLY A 90 14.15 22.41 -21.09
CA GLY A 90 12.91 22.85 -21.73
C GLY A 90 12.85 24.36 -21.97
N ILE A 91 11.66 24.90 -22.22
CA ILE A 91 11.50 26.31 -22.68
C ILE A 91 11.94 27.38 -21.65
N GLY A 92 12.06 27.02 -20.37
CA GLY A 92 12.33 27.96 -19.28
C GLY A 92 11.18 28.93 -19.00
N MET A 93 11.40 29.86 -18.07
CA MET A 93 10.41 30.85 -17.65
C MET A 93 10.96 32.28 -17.75
N SER A 94 10.19 33.18 -18.33
CA SER A 94 10.48 34.62 -18.27
C SER A 94 10.38 35.14 -16.83
N GLN A 95 10.97 36.29 -16.53
CA GLN A 95 10.90 36.88 -15.17
C GLN A 95 9.45 37.04 -14.65
N ASP A 96 8.51 37.49 -15.49
CA ASP A 96 7.09 37.61 -15.08
C ASP A 96 6.48 36.24 -14.74
N THR A 97 6.81 35.22 -15.53
CA THR A 97 6.37 33.85 -15.28
C THR A 97 6.98 33.30 -13.99
N ALA A 98 8.29 33.47 -13.80
CA ALA A 98 9.02 33.02 -12.62
C ALA A 98 8.51 33.68 -11.33
N ASN A 99 7.98 34.91 -11.41
CA ASN A 99 7.38 35.59 -10.26
C ASN A 99 5.97 35.08 -9.91
N ARG A 100 5.31 34.35 -10.83
CA ARG A 100 3.88 34.02 -10.72
C ARG A 100 3.57 32.53 -10.76
N PHE A 101 4.49 31.67 -11.21
CA PHE A 101 4.22 30.25 -11.46
C PHE A 101 3.84 29.44 -10.22
N THR A 102 4.14 29.93 -9.02
CA THR A 102 3.71 29.33 -7.74
C THR A 102 2.29 29.74 -7.33
N THR A 103 1.65 30.66 -8.07
CA THR A 103 0.28 31.14 -7.78
C THR A 103 -0.73 30.05 -8.12
N PRO A 104 -1.61 29.63 -7.17
CA PRO A 104 -2.63 28.63 -7.46
C PRO A 104 -3.52 29.00 -8.64
N GLY A 105 -3.65 28.08 -9.60
CA GLY A 105 -4.47 28.27 -10.80
C GLY A 105 -3.76 29.04 -11.93
N PHE A 106 -2.50 29.43 -11.75
CA PHE A 106 -1.73 30.02 -12.83
C PHE A 106 -1.23 28.94 -13.80
N THR A 107 -1.68 29.00 -15.04
CA THR A 107 -1.21 28.12 -16.13
C THR A 107 -0.62 28.94 -17.28
N LEU A 108 0.62 28.65 -17.66
CA LEU A 108 1.23 29.28 -18.82
C LEU A 108 0.90 28.49 -20.10
N ARG A 109 0.15 29.09 -21.04
CA ARG A 109 -0.03 28.62 -22.44
C ARG A 109 -0.35 27.13 -22.61
N LYS A 110 -1.15 26.53 -21.73
CA LYS A 110 -1.56 25.13 -21.83
C LYS A 110 -2.78 25.02 -22.75
N LYS A 111 -2.59 24.43 -23.94
CA LYS A 111 -3.70 24.08 -24.83
C LYS A 111 -4.22 22.70 -24.42
N LEU A 112 -5.54 22.58 -24.26
CA LEU A 112 -6.20 21.30 -24.01
C LEU A 112 -5.70 20.26 -25.04
N GLY A 113 -5.21 19.11 -24.57
CA GLY A 113 -4.72 18.02 -25.42
C GLY A 113 -3.29 18.16 -25.98
N LYS A 114 -2.50 19.18 -25.58
CA LYS A 114 -1.09 19.33 -26.01
C LYS A 114 -0.04 19.28 -24.90
N THR A 115 -0.41 19.63 -23.66
CA THR A 115 0.47 19.61 -22.49
C THR A 115 -0.22 18.86 -21.36
N LEU A 116 0.52 18.09 -20.57
CA LEU A 116 -0.05 17.06 -19.69
C LEU A 116 -0.58 17.63 -18.37
N GLY A 117 -0.04 18.73 -17.85
CA GLY A 117 -0.61 19.33 -16.64
C GLY A 117 -1.82 20.22 -16.99
N TYR A 118 -2.96 20.04 -16.33
CA TYR A 118 -4.22 20.67 -16.74
C TYR A 118 -4.67 21.89 -15.92
N LYS A 119 -4.31 21.98 -14.63
CA LYS A 119 -4.96 22.94 -13.70
C LYS A 119 -4.06 23.98 -13.00
N GLY A 120 -2.74 23.96 -13.25
CA GLY A 120 -1.83 25.01 -12.73
C GLY A 120 -1.68 25.05 -11.20
N VAL A 121 -1.80 23.90 -10.54
CA VAL A 121 -1.69 23.78 -9.07
C VAL A 121 -0.45 22.99 -8.61
N GLY A 122 0.22 22.25 -9.50
CA GLY A 122 1.35 21.40 -9.15
C GLY A 122 2.51 22.18 -8.52
N ALA A 123 2.89 23.32 -9.13
CA ALA A 123 3.93 24.21 -8.59
C ALA A 123 3.54 24.78 -7.22
N SER A 124 2.31 25.27 -7.08
CA SER A 124 1.79 25.73 -5.79
C SER A 124 1.85 24.64 -4.72
N PHE A 125 1.52 23.39 -5.08
CA PHE A 125 1.58 22.25 -4.18
C PHE A 125 3.01 22.02 -3.65
N PHE A 126 3.99 21.76 -4.51
CA PHE A 126 5.31 21.37 -4.01
C PHE A 126 6.09 22.55 -3.39
N PHE A 127 5.76 23.81 -3.73
CA PHE A 127 6.29 24.96 -2.98
C PHE A 127 5.64 25.10 -1.59
N ALA A 128 4.32 24.95 -1.49
CA ALA A 128 3.62 24.98 -0.20
C ALA A 128 4.00 23.79 0.70
N ALA A 129 4.30 22.65 0.09
CA ALA A 129 4.72 21.42 0.75
C ALA A 129 6.17 21.47 1.25
N SER A 130 6.93 22.52 0.95
CA SER A 130 8.36 22.58 1.20
C SER A 130 8.70 23.41 2.42
N ASP A 131 9.71 22.96 3.17
CA ASP A 131 10.40 23.81 4.14
C ASP A 131 11.60 24.55 3.51
N LEU A 132 12.23 23.98 2.49
CA LEU A 132 13.26 24.63 1.67
C LEU A 132 13.14 24.14 0.23
N ILE A 133 12.93 25.07 -0.70
CA ILE A 133 12.92 24.80 -2.13
C ILE A 133 13.61 25.90 -2.90
N SER A 134 14.41 25.53 -3.89
CA SER A 134 15.09 26.46 -4.79
C SER A 134 14.71 26.19 -6.23
N PHE A 135 14.73 27.22 -7.07
CA PHE A 135 14.69 27.05 -8.51
C PHE A 135 15.63 28.02 -9.22
N THR A 136 16.07 27.61 -10.41
CA THR A 136 16.77 28.43 -11.40
C THR A 136 16.13 28.15 -12.74
N THR A 137 15.85 29.20 -13.51
CA THR A 137 15.24 29.07 -14.83
C THR A 137 15.87 30.04 -15.81
N LYS A 138 16.02 29.60 -17.05
CA LYS A 138 16.62 30.37 -18.13
C LYS A 138 15.82 30.19 -19.41
N THR A 139 15.50 31.27 -20.10
CA THR A 139 14.86 31.20 -21.42
C THR A 139 15.89 31.27 -22.54
N ASN A 140 15.51 30.84 -23.75
CA ASN A 140 16.38 30.91 -24.91
C ASN A 140 16.76 32.35 -25.30
N GLU A 141 15.96 33.34 -24.88
CA GLU A 141 16.24 34.77 -25.06
C GLU A 141 17.23 35.34 -24.01
N GLY A 142 17.70 34.51 -23.07
CA GLY A 142 18.68 34.88 -22.06
C GLY A 142 18.11 35.48 -20.76
N SER A 143 16.78 35.46 -20.58
CA SER A 143 16.18 35.80 -19.28
C SER A 143 16.55 34.74 -18.26
N GLU A 144 17.09 35.14 -17.11
CA GLU A 144 17.47 34.23 -16.03
C GLU A 144 16.84 34.69 -14.71
N SER A 145 16.24 33.76 -13.99
CA SER A 145 15.67 34.00 -12.66
C SER A 145 16.05 32.86 -11.72
N SER A 146 16.39 33.20 -10.48
CA SER A 146 16.66 32.22 -9.43
C SER A 146 16.06 32.67 -8.12
N ALA A 147 15.50 31.75 -7.36
CA ALA A 147 15.05 32.04 -5.99
C ALA A 147 15.09 30.80 -5.10
N THR A 148 15.18 31.06 -3.79
CA THR A 148 14.99 30.09 -2.72
C THR A 148 13.86 30.54 -1.82
N VAL A 149 12.94 29.62 -1.52
CA VAL A 149 11.84 29.82 -0.59
C VAL A 149 12.07 28.94 0.64
N GLU A 150 12.00 29.55 1.82
CA GLU A 150 12.18 28.92 3.12
C GLU A 150 10.90 29.03 3.97
N ASN A 151 10.63 28.01 4.77
CA ASN A 151 9.53 27.94 5.76
C ASN A 151 8.11 28.02 5.17
N ALA A 152 7.91 27.70 3.89
CA ALA A 152 6.58 27.75 3.28
C ALA A 152 5.59 26.78 3.95
N TRP A 153 6.00 25.53 4.21
CA TRP A 153 5.19 24.53 4.91
C TRP A 153 4.78 24.99 6.31
N HIS A 154 5.73 25.51 7.09
CA HIS A 154 5.48 26.03 8.44
C HIS A 154 4.48 27.20 8.42
N TRP A 155 4.58 28.08 7.43
CA TRP A 155 3.62 29.16 7.26
C TRP A 155 2.22 28.64 6.90
N VAL A 156 2.13 27.68 5.96
CA VAL A 156 0.84 27.10 5.53
C VAL A 156 0.18 26.36 6.70
N MET A 157 0.93 25.55 7.46
CA MET A 157 0.42 24.67 8.52
C MET A 157 0.40 25.31 9.93
N GLY A 158 1.16 26.36 10.17
CA GLY A 158 1.23 27.03 11.47
C GLY A 158 -0.01 27.87 11.79
N SER A 159 -0.20 28.17 13.07
CA SER A 159 -1.18 29.16 13.56
C SER A 159 -0.58 30.56 13.70
N THR A 160 0.75 30.69 13.71
CA THR A 160 1.49 31.95 13.90
C THR A 160 2.50 32.21 12.77
N GLU A 161 2.88 33.47 12.63
CA GLU A 161 4.05 33.94 11.86
C GLU A 161 5.35 33.26 12.32
N PRO A 162 6.39 33.16 11.47
CA PRO A 162 6.74 34.07 10.36
C PRO A 162 6.20 33.68 8.98
N ASP A 163 6.19 34.68 8.10
CA ASP A 163 5.98 34.49 6.66
C ASP A 163 7.13 33.71 6.00
N PRO A 164 6.87 33.05 4.86
CA PRO A 164 7.92 32.40 4.09
C PRO A 164 8.96 33.43 3.68
N ARG A 165 10.24 33.05 3.75
CA ARG A 165 11.34 33.91 3.29
C ARG A 165 11.68 33.58 1.86
N VAL A 166 11.84 34.61 1.03
CA VAL A 166 12.26 34.46 -0.35
C VAL A 166 13.58 35.19 -0.56
N THR A 167 14.58 34.47 -1.05
CA THR A 167 15.86 35.06 -1.49
C THR A 167 16.01 34.89 -2.99
N MET A 168 16.54 35.89 -3.69
CA MET A 168 16.68 35.88 -5.16
C MET A 168 17.97 35.16 -5.62
N THR A 169 18.29 34.05 -4.95
CA THR A 169 19.46 33.20 -5.20
C THR A 169 19.04 31.76 -4.99
N ALA A 170 19.49 30.83 -5.82
CA ALA A 170 19.20 29.41 -5.65
C ALA A 170 20.18 28.73 -4.67
N GLN A 171 19.65 28.03 -3.67
CA GLN A 171 20.43 27.22 -2.74
C GLN A 171 20.46 25.76 -3.22
N LEU A 172 21.52 25.43 -3.94
CA LEU A 172 21.75 24.10 -4.50
C LEU A 172 22.98 23.46 -3.87
N PRO A 173 23.00 22.13 -3.72
CA PRO A 173 24.22 21.43 -3.33
C PRO A 173 25.31 21.63 -4.39
N GLU A 174 26.57 21.81 -3.97
CA GLU A 174 27.68 22.12 -4.90
C GLU A 174 27.78 21.12 -6.06
N ASN A 175 27.76 19.83 -5.76
CA ASN A 175 27.80 18.78 -6.77
C ASN A 175 26.59 18.81 -7.73
N GLY A 176 25.46 19.37 -7.28
CA GLY A 176 24.23 19.51 -8.05
C GLY A 176 24.23 20.68 -9.04
N LYS A 177 25.07 21.70 -8.84
CA LYS A 177 25.12 22.90 -9.71
C LYS A 177 25.45 22.58 -11.16
N LYS A 178 26.18 21.48 -11.42
CA LYS A 178 26.51 21.01 -12.77
C LYS A 178 25.29 20.60 -13.62
N PHE A 179 24.12 20.43 -13.00
CA PHE A 179 22.87 20.10 -13.68
C PHE A 179 21.99 21.32 -13.94
N LEU A 180 22.43 22.53 -13.62
CA LEU A 180 21.69 23.74 -13.96
C LEU A 180 21.55 23.87 -15.49
N PRO A 181 20.43 24.44 -16.00
CA PRO A 181 20.24 24.66 -17.43
C PRO A 181 21.30 25.62 -17.98
N ASN A 182 21.94 25.25 -19.09
CA ASN A 182 22.99 26.04 -19.72
C ASN A 182 22.42 27.14 -20.64
N THR A 183 21.57 26.74 -21.59
CA THR A 183 21.01 27.58 -22.66
C THR A 183 19.61 28.03 -22.31
N HIS A 184 18.70 27.08 -22.13
CA HIS A 184 17.35 27.27 -21.66
C HIS A 184 16.92 26.08 -20.78
N GLY A 185 15.89 26.28 -19.94
CA GLY A 185 15.34 25.23 -19.08
C GLY A 185 15.08 25.68 -17.66
N THR A 186 14.75 24.73 -16.80
CA THR A 186 14.48 24.97 -15.38
C THR A 186 15.08 23.88 -14.51
N ALA A 187 15.67 24.26 -13.39
CA ALA A 187 16.09 23.37 -12.32
C ALA A 187 15.30 23.70 -11.05
N ILE A 188 14.76 22.68 -10.37
CA ILE A 188 14.06 22.76 -9.10
C ILE A 188 14.73 21.82 -8.11
N CYS A 189 15.09 22.32 -6.93
CA CYS A 189 15.65 21.55 -5.84
C CYS A 189 14.74 21.62 -4.62
N TYR A 190 14.08 20.51 -4.31
CA TYR A 190 13.17 20.35 -3.18
C TYR A 190 13.84 19.57 -2.05
N TYR A 191 13.90 20.13 -0.85
CA TYR A 191 14.45 19.44 0.33
C TYR A 191 13.33 18.82 1.16
N PHE A 192 13.50 17.54 1.50
CA PHE A 192 12.55 16.79 2.33
C PHE A 192 12.72 17.13 3.81
N HIS A 193 11.62 17.06 4.56
CA HIS A 193 11.56 17.37 5.99
C HIS A 193 10.47 16.54 6.68
N ASP A 194 10.45 16.54 8.01
CA ASP A 194 9.59 15.64 8.80
C ASP A 194 8.08 15.96 8.75
N GLY A 195 7.71 17.15 8.26
CA GLY A 195 6.35 17.66 8.24
C GLY A 195 5.47 17.13 7.09
N ILE A 196 6.07 16.47 6.09
CA ILE A 196 5.34 15.88 4.96
C ILE A 196 5.83 14.45 4.68
N ARG A 197 5.00 13.64 4.03
CA ARG A 197 5.41 12.32 3.54
C ARG A 197 5.79 12.40 2.05
N PRO A 198 6.91 11.79 1.64
CA PRO A 198 7.86 11.07 2.49
C PRO A 198 8.75 12.06 3.27
N ARG A 199 9.08 11.73 4.53
CA ARG A 199 9.94 12.59 5.37
C ARG A 199 11.36 12.69 4.83
N ASN A 200 11.80 11.59 4.20
CA ASN A 200 13.08 11.47 3.52
C ASN A 200 12.97 10.37 2.47
N LEU A 201 13.96 10.32 1.58
CA LEU A 201 14.00 9.37 0.47
C LEU A 201 14.30 7.91 0.85
N SER A 202 14.68 7.61 2.10
CA SER A 202 15.08 6.26 2.50
C SER A 202 13.92 5.26 2.60
N SER A 203 12.69 5.76 2.75
CA SER A 203 11.49 4.92 2.84
C SER A 203 10.92 4.51 1.48
N LEU A 204 11.39 5.09 0.37
CA LEU A 204 10.83 4.84 -0.96
C LEU A 204 11.49 3.65 -1.65
N VAL A 205 12.82 3.60 -1.59
CA VAL A 205 13.63 2.67 -2.37
C VAL A 205 14.74 2.06 -1.52
N ASN A 206 14.96 0.75 -1.67
CA ASN A 206 16.04 0.04 -1.01
C ASN A 206 17.40 0.57 -1.48
N LYS A 207 18.31 0.80 -0.52
CA LYS A 207 19.71 1.07 -0.83
C LYS A 207 20.29 -0.19 -1.47
N GLY A 208 20.77 -0.07 -2.70
CA GLY A 208 21.41 -1.18 -3.40
C GLY A 208 22.76 -1.55 -2.78
N LYS A 209 23.33 -2.69 -3.18
CA LYS A 209 24.73 -3.05 -2.85
C LYS A 209 25.72 -2.11 -3.54
N SER A 210 25.31 -1.50 -4.64
CA SER A 210 26.03 -0.44 -5.35
C SER A 210 25.10 0.74 -5.69
N THR A 211 25.68 1.91 -5.95
CA THR A 211 24.92 3.09 -6.38
C THR A 211 24.22 2.87 -7.73
N SER A 212 24.81 2.07 -8.62
CA SER A 212 24.17 1.69 -9.89
C SER A 212 22.92 0.82 -9.67
N GLU A 213 22.97 -0.12 -8.73
CA GLU A 213 21.80 -0.91 -8.34
C GLU A 213 20.71 0.00 -7.74
N GLU A 214 21.10 0.97 -6.91
CA GLU A 214 20.16 1.96 -6.38
C GLU A 214 19.52 2.82 -7.48
N ILE A 215 20.30 3.28 -8.47
CA ILE A 215 19.78 4.01 -9.65
C ILE A 215 18.75 3.17 -10.40
N ASN A 216 18.99 1.87 -10.58
CA ASN A 216 18.02 0.96 -11.20
C ASN A 216 16.74 0.84 -10.36
N ASN A 217 16.84 0.82 -9.04
CA ASN A 217 15.65 0.78 -8.19
C ASN A 217 14.84 2.09 -8.30
N TRP A 218 15.52 3.23 -8.38
CA TRP A 218 14.88 4.52 -8.69
C TRP A 218 14.24 4.55 -10.08
N ALA A 219 14.87 3.95 -11.09
CA ALA A 219 14.28 3.83 -12.43
C ALA A 219 12.93 3.09 -12.40
N HIS A 220 12.81 2.01 -11.61
CA HIS A 220 11.52 1.34 -11.40
C HIS A 220 10.50 2.23 -10.67
N PHE A 221 10.91 2.93 -9.61
CA PHE A 221 10.04 3.85 -8.89
C PHE A 221 9.48 4.95 -9.82
N LEU A 222 10.38 5.67 -10.50
CA LEU A 222 10.04 6.76 -11.42
C LEU A 222 9.20 6.25 -12.60
N GLY A 223 9.58 5.12 -13.18
CA GLY A 223 8.85 4.49 -14.29
C GLY A 223 7.46 3.97 -13.88
N SER A 224 7.23 3.67 -12.60
CA SER A 224 5.91 3.21 -12.17
C SER A 224 4.94 4.37 -11.91
N LYS A 225 5.43 5.56 -11.56
CA LYS A 225 4.61 6.63 -10.96
C LYS A 225 4.59 7.95 -11.74
N THR A 226 5.57 8.23 -12.59
CA THR A 226 5.80 9.57 -13.15
C THR A 226 5.64 9.60 -14.66
N ALA A 227 5.77 10.79 -15.26
CA ALA A 227 5.76 10.98 -16.72
C ALA A 227 6.87 10.22 -17.46
N LEU A 228 7.93 9.78 -16.77
CA LEU A 228 8.99 8.93 -17.34
C LEU A 228 8.53 7.48 -17.54
N GLY A 229 7.44 7.11 -16.87
CA GLY A 229 6.84 5.80 -16.85
C GLY A 229 5.79 5.56 -17.91
N ARG A 230 5.97 6.09 -19.12
CA ARG A 230 4.88 6.10 -20.11
C ARG A 230 4.43 4.68 -20.46
N VAL A 231 3.12 4.50 -20.57
CA VAL A 231 2.48 3.23 -20.97
C VAL A 231 2.31 3.13 -22.50
N SER A 232 2.47 4.26 -23.19
CA SER A 232 2.43 4.44 -24.64
C SER A 232 3.67 5.22 -25.10
N GLY A 233 3.87 5.34 -26.42
CA GLY A 233 5.00 6.07 -26.99
C GLY A 233 5.14 7.51 -26.47
N SER A 234 6.38 8.00 -26.45
CA SER A 234 6.68 9.40 -26.16
C SER A 234 6.50 10.24 -27.43
N PRO A 235 5.77 11.37 -27.40
CA PRO A 235 5.79 12.35 -28.48
C PRO A 235 7.14 13.08 -28.60
N ILE A 236 8.02 12.96 -27.59
CA ILE A 236 9.36 13.54 -27.61
C ILE A 236 10.35 12.47 -28.06
N ASP A 237 10.86 12.62 -29.28
CA ASP A 237 11.89 11.76 -29.84
C ASP A 237 13.22 11.96 -29.11
N ASN A 238 13.94 10.86 -28.86
CA ASN A 238 15.30 10.84 -28.31
C ASN A 238 15.48 11.58 -26.98
N LEU A 239 14.42 11.71 -26.15
CA LEU A 239 14.53 12.30 -24.82
C LEU A 239 15.52 11.50 -23.95
N ARG A 240 16.60 12.16 -23.54
CA ARG A 240 17.59 11.61 -22.61
C ARG A 240 17.18 11.92 -21.18
N VAL A 241 17.22 10.91 -20.31
CA VAL A 241 16.92 11.03 -18.89
C VAL A 241 18.15 10.67 -18.09
N ILE A 242 18.67 11.60 -17.29
CA ILE A 242 19.80 11.35 -16.40
C ILE A 242 19.24 11.04 -15.01
N ILE A 243 19.46 9.84 -14.48
CA ILE A 243 19.11 9.50 -13.10
C ILE A 243 20.41 9.49 -12.29
N GLY A 244 20.45 10.26 -11.20
CA GLY A 244 21.62 10.34 -10.33
C GLY A 244 21.32 10.13 -8.86
N VAL A 245 22.30 9.63 -8.12
CA VAL A 245 22.27 9.53 -6.66
C VAL A 245 23.45 10.31 -6.09
N ASP A 246 23.15 11.31 -5.25
CA ASP A 246 24.12 12.09 -4.49
C ASP A 246 24.24 11.50 -3.07
N THR A 247 25.45 11.11 -2.70
CA THR A 247 25.78 10.52 -1.39
C THR A 247 26.50 11.50 -0.44
N GLY A 248 26.80 12.71 -0.90
CA GLY A 248 27.60 13.73 -0.20
C GLY A 248 28.94 13.94 -0.90
N ASP A 249 29.69 12.86 -1.11
CA ASP A 249 31.03 12.92 -1.69
C ASP A 249 31.00 13.07 -3.22
N GLN A 250 30.08 12.35 -3.87
CA GLN A 250 29.94 12.33 -5.32
C GLN A 250 28.51 12.07 -5.75
N ILE A 251 28.21 12.49 -6.99
CA ILE A 251 26.99 12.13 -7.70
C ILE A 251 27.33 11.10 -8.76
N THR A 252 26.80 9.90 -8.58
CA THR A 252 26.83 8.85 -9.62
C THR A 252 25.61 9.02 -10.49
N THR A 253 25.77 8.99 -11.82
CA THR A 253 24.67 9.16 -12.77
C THR A 253 24.65 8.07 -13.82
N GLU A 254 23.47 7.73 -14.31
CA GLU A 254 23.27 6.93 -15.50
C GLU A 254 22.32 7.64 -16.47
N SER A 255 22.56 7.46 -17.77
CA SER A 255 21.69 7.99 -18.83
C SER A 255 20.73 6.91 -19.31
N TRP A 256 19.48 7.31 -19.49
CA TRP A 256 18.36 6.49 -19.91
C TRP A 256 17.66 7.14 -21.10
N SER A 257 16.97 6.34 -21.91
CA SER A 257 16.03 6.83 -22.94
C SER A 257 14.59 6.53 -22.52
N LEU A 258 13.61 7.13 -23.19
CA LEU A 258 12.20 6.75 -23.05
C LEU A 258 11.80 5.70 -24.10
N GLY A 259 10.98 4.73 -23.71
CA GLY A 259 10.46 3.68 -24.58
C GLY A 259 9.74 2.57 -23.81
N GLU A 260 9.80 1.35 -24.33
CA GLU A 260 9.36 0.19 -23.55
C GLU A 260 10.37 -0.10 -22.45
N PHE A 261 9.89 -0.24 -21.20
CA PHE A 261 10.76 -0.44 -20.06
C PHE A 261 11.71 -1.64 -20.25
N ASP A 262 13.01 -1.34 -20.21
CA ASP A 262 14.09 -2.30 -20.26
C ASP A 262 15.25 -1.79 -19.41
N LYS A 263 15.36 -2.34 -18.20
CA LYS A 263 16.38 -1.93 -17.24
C LYS A 263 17.81 -2.23 -17.72
N ASP A 264 17.99 -3.28 -18.52
CA ASP A 264 19.32 -3.75 -18.92
C ASP A 264 19.86 -2.85 -20.04
N ASN A 265 18.96 -2.39 -20.92
CA ASN A 265 19.26 -1.44 -22.00
C ASN A 265 19.04 0.04 -21.62
N LYS A 266 18.75 0.33 -20.34
CA LYS A 266 18.53 1.68 -19.80
C LYS A 266 17.40 2.44 -20.52
N ILE A 267 16.29 1.75 -20.77
CA ILE A 267 15.07 2.32 -21.33
C ILE A 267 14.02 2.44 -20.22
N LEU A 268 13.56 3.67 -19.97
CA LEU A 268 12.47 3.98 -19.07
C LEU A 268 11.13 3.88 -19.79
N GLY A 269 10.16 3.34 -19.08
CA GLY A 269 8.77 3.21 -19.48
C GLY A 269 8.00 2.63 -18.30
N TYR A 270 6.71 2.35 -18.48
CA TYR A 270 5.98 1.65 -17.44
C TYR A 270 6.57 0.24 -17.22
N PRO A 271 7.00 -0.12 -16.00
CA PRO A 271 7.64 -1.40 -15.74
C PRO A 271 6.58 -2.49 -15.60
N TYR A 272 5.98 -2.88 -16.72
CA TYR A 272 4.98 -3.95 -16.76
C TYR A 272 5.53 -5.22 -16.10
N PRO A 273 4.68 -5.99 -15.38
CA PRO A 273 5.07 -7.25 -14.74
C PRO A 273 5.91 -8.19 -15.63
N HIS A 274 5.49 -8.36 -16.89
CA HIS A 274 6.15 -9.22 -17.87
C HIS A 274 7.53 -8.72 -18.31
N LYS A 275 7.81 -7.41 -18.20
CA LYS A 275 9.13 -6.83 -18.47
C LYS A 275 10.11 -7.03 -17.31
N ILE A 276 9.61 -7.09 -16.07
CA ILE A 276 10.43 -7.31 -14.86
C ILE A 276 10.79 -8.79 -14.70
N LEU A 277 9.82 -9.67 -14.98
CA LEU A 277 9.94 -11.10 -14.81
C LEU A 277 9.38 -11.82 -16.04
N LYS A 278 10.28 -12.25 -16.94
CA LYS A 278 9.97 -12.98 -18.18
C LYS A 278 9.49 -14.42 -17.90
N VAL A 279 8.26 -14.56 -17.40
CA VAL A 279 7.66 -15.84 -17.01
C VAL A 279 6.25 -16.05 -17.59
N GLU A 280 5.86 -15.15 -18.48
CA GLU A 280 4.56 -15.05 -19.10
C GLU A 280 4.48 -15.75 -20.46
N LYS A 281 3.24 -15.91 -20.94
CA LYS A 281 2.93 -16.24 -22.32
C LYS A 281 1.78 -15.36 -22.81
N GLU A 282 1.93 -14.80 -24.00
CA GLU A 282 0.85 -14.06 -24.64
C GLU A 282 -0.27 -15.01 -25.11
N ILE A 283 -1.53 -14.66 -24.82
CA ILE A 283 -2.67 -15.50 -25.15
C ILE A 283 -2.88 -15.65 -26.65
N SER A 284 -2.61 -14.61 -27.44
CA SER A 284 -2.69 -14.65 -28.91
C SER A 284 -1.84 -15.79 -29.50
N ALA A 285 -0.67 -16.08 -28.90
CA ALA A 285 0.19 -17.19 -29.29
C ALA A 285 -0.37 -18.58 -28.92
N ILE A 286 -1.22 -18.66 -27.90
CA ILE A 286 -1.96 -19.88 -27.56
C ILE A 286 -3.12 -20.07 -28.54
N ASP A 287 -3.86 -18.99 -28.84
CA ASP A 287 -4.98 -19.00 -29.78
C ASP A 287 -4.56 -19.37 -31.21
N ALA A 288 -3.35 -18.97 -31.61
CA ALA A 288 -2.76 -19.35 -32.90
C ALA A 288 -2.49 -20.87 -33.03
N THR A 289 -2.49 -21.62 -31.92
CA THR A 289 -2.31 -23.07 -31.93
C THR A 289 -3.65 -23.76 -32.22
N PRO A 290 -3.71 -24.76 -33.12
CA PRO A 290 -4.94 -25.50 -33.41
C PRO A 290 -5.58 -26.08 -32.14
N ARG A 291 -6.90 -25.92 -31.96
CA ARG A 291 -7.62 -26.29 -30.72
C ARG A 291 -7.30 -27.71 -30.21
N GLY A 292 -7.18 -28.69 -31.11
CA GLY A 292 -6.85 -30.08 -30.75
C GLY A 292 -5.43 -30.28 -30.18
N GLN A 293 -4.53 -29.31 -30.35
CA GLN A 293 -3.14 -29.37 -29.89
C GLN A 293 -2.86 -28.43 -28.71
N GLN A 294 -3.77 -27.50 -28.39
CA GLN A 294 -3.54 -26.50 -27.34
C GLN A 294 -3.28 -27.14 -25.97
N ASP A 295 -4.06 -28.15 -25.61
CA ASP A 295 -3.89 -28.89 -24.35
C ASP A 295 -2.56 -29.64 -24.29
N ILE A 296 -2.08 -30.16 -25.42
CA ILE A 296 -0.79 -30.87 -25.49
C ILE A 296 0.36 -29.88 -25.35
N LEU A 297 0.24 -28.72 -25.98
CA LEU A 297 1.34 -27.76 -26.11
C LEU A 297 1.43 -26.74 -24.99
N HIS A 298 0.34 -26.42 -24.29
CA HIS A 298 0.30 -25.29 -23.36
C HIS A 298 -0.09 -25.65 -21.92
N LYS A 299 -0.72 -26.81 -21.70
CA LYS A 299 -1.30 -27.17 -20.40
C LYS A 299 -0.28 -27.17 -19.26
N ASN A 300 -0.60 -26.45 -18.18
CA ASN A 300 0.19 -26.28 -16.97
C ASN A 300 1.65 -25.82 -17.18
N LYS A 301 1.96 -25.04 -18.22
CA LYS A 301 3.36 -24.67 -18.53
C LYS A 301 3.77 -23.30 -18.00
N TYR A 302 2.87 -22.33 -18.05
CA TYR A 302 3.23 -20.91 -17.90
C TYR A 302 3.00 -20.40 -16.49
N GLN A 303 3.86 -19.50 -15.99
CA GLN A 303 3.66 -18.91 -14.67
C GLN A 303 2.71 -17.70 -14.74
N ALA A 304 2.65 -17.04 -15.89
CA ALA A 304 1.69 -15.99 -16.13
C ALA A 304 1.20 -16.02 -17.57
N LEU A 305 0.08 -15.34 -17.78
CA LEU A 305 -0.46 -15.04 -19.09
C LEU A 305 -0.55 -13.52 -19.24
N HIS A 306 -0.43 -13.05 -20.46
CA HIS A 306 -0.56 -11.64 -20.80
C HIS A 306 -1.43 -11.45 -22.03
N LYS A 307 -2.22 -10.38 -22.04
CA LYS A 307 -2.95 -9.91 -23.21
C LYS A 307 -3.19 -8.41 -23.12
N ARG A 308 -3.05 -7.72 -24.25
CA ARG A 308 -3.51 -6.36 -24.44
C ARG A 308 -4.72 -6.38 -25.37
N TRP A 309 -5.74 -5.61 -25.02
CA TRP A 309 -6.89 -5.32 -25.88
C TRP A 309 -6.86 -3.85 -26.29
N THR A 310 -7.00 -3.58 -27.57
CA THR A 310 -7.26 -2.22 -28.07
C THR A 310 -8.72 -1.83 -27.84
N LYS A 311 -9.04 -0.54 -28.02
CA LYS A 311 -10.42 -0.06 -28.08
C LYS A 311 -11.33 -0.89 -28.97
N ASP A 312 -10.91 -1.14 -30.22
CA ASP A 312 -11.71 -1.88 -31.20
C ASP A 312 -11.93 -3.33 -30.77
N GLU A 313 -10.92 -3.96 -30.16
CA GLU A 313 -11.04 -5.32 -29.63
C GLU A 313 -11.99 -5.39 -28.43
N ILE A 314 -12.00 -4.38 -27.55
CA ILE A 314 -12.94 -4.30 -26.43
C ILE A 314 -14.38 -4.16 -26.92
N LEU A 315 -14.62 -3.26 -27.89
CA LEU A 315 -15.95 -3.02 -28.46
C LEU A 315 -16.47 -4.22 -29.27
N SER A 316 -15.58 -5.06 -29.79
CA SER A 316 -15.94 -6.25 -30.59
C SER A 316 -15.95 -7.58 -29.82
N LEU A 317 -15.78 -7.56 -28.49
CA LEU A 317 -15.81 -8.78 -27.67
C LEU A 317 -17.15 -9.53 -27.82
N ASN A 318 -17.09 -10.87 -27.78
CA ASN A 318 -18.27 -11.73 -27.77
C ASN A 318 -18.26 -12.70 -26.57
N PRO A 319 -19.27 -12.68 -25.67
CA PRO A 319 -20.32 -11.67 -25.56
C PRO A 319 -19.77 -10.25 -25.39
N SER A 320 -20.54 -9.27 -25.86
CA SER A 320 -20.25 -7.84 -25.73
C SER A 320 -20.32 -7.42 -24.26
N ILE A 321 -19.65 -6.31 -23.96
CA ILE A 321 -19.81 -5.66 -22.67
C ILE A 321 -21.10 -4.82 -22.73
N ASP A 322 -21.93 -4.93 -21.70
CA ASP A 322 -23.18 -4.17 -21.58
C ASP A 322 -22.87 -2.74 -21.13
N PHE A 323 -22.54 -1.88 -22.09
CA PHE A 323 -22.33 -0.46 -21.86
C PHE A 323 -23.63 0.32 -22.01
N THR A 324 -23.84 1.32 -21.16
CA THR A 324 -24.86 2.35 -21.41
C THR A 324 -24.41 3.24 -22.58
N ASP A 325 -25.34 4.02 -23.17
CA ASP A 325 -25.00 4.92 -24.28
C ASP A 325 -23.89 5.95 -23.91
N GLU A 326 -23.91 6.42 -22.66
CA GLU A 326 -22.90 7.35 -22.12
C GLU A 326 -21.54 6.67 -21.95
N GLU A 327 -21.52 5.47 -21.37
CA GLU A 327 -20.30 4.66 -21.21
C GLU A 327 -19.68 4.31 -22.58
N GLN A 328 -20.51 3.93 -23.54
CA GLN A 328 -20.05 3.62 -24.89
C GLN A 328 -19.44 4.84 -25.57
N THR A 329 -20.08 6.00 -25.46
CA THR A 329 -19.55 7.28 -25.98
C THR A 329 -18.19 7.60 -25.33
N MET A 330 -18.05 7.39 -24.02
CA MET A 330 -16.79 7.60 -23.31
C MET A 330 -15.68 6.66 -23.79
N VAL A 331 -15.98 5.37 -23.98
CA VAL A 331 -15.04 4.39 -24.53
C VAL A 331 -14.60 4.79 -25.94
N GLU A 332 -15.54 5.14 -26.81
CA GLU A 332 -15.26 5.54 -28.19
C GLU A 332 -14.36 6.78 -28.26
N ALA A 333 -14.63 7.77 -27.41
CA ALA A 333 -13.93 9.04 -27.39
C ALA A 333 -12.54 8.98 -26.71
N SER A 334 -12.42 8.27 -25.59
CA SER A 334 -11.29 8.46 -24.66
C SER A 334 -10.51 7.18 -24.33
N PHE A 335 -11.05 5.98 -24.54
CA PHE A 335 -10.34 4.75 -24.18
C PHE A 335 -9.32 4.33 -25.26
N ASP A 336 -8.12 3.93 -24.84
CA ASP A 336 -7.04 3.51 -25.75
C ASP A 336 -6.85 1.99 -25.75
N PHE A 337 -6.51 1.43 -24.59
CA PHE A 337 -6.25 0.00 -24.43
C PHE A 337 -6.40 -0.48 -22.98
N PHE A 338 -6.57 -1.79 -22.84
CA PHE A 338 -6.50 -2.51 -21.56
C PHE A 338 -5.41 -3.58 -21.64
N ASP A 339 -4.39 -3.51 -20.79
CA ASP A 339 -3.29 -4.47 -20.72
C ASP A 339 -3.41 -5.28 -19.43
N LEU A 340 -3.45 -6.60 -19.51
CA LEU A 340 -3.66 -7.49 -18.37
C LEU A 340 -2.57 -8.55 -18.27
N PHE A 341 -1.94 -8.62 -17.11
CA PHE A 341 -1.06 -9.69 -16.68
C PHE A 341 -1.76 -10.54 -15.61
N PHE A 342 -1.81 -11.85 -15.81
CA PHE A 342 -2.50 -12.79 -14.93
C PHE A 342 -1.60 -13.97 -14.55
N ALA A 343 -1.22 -14.04 -13.28
CA ALA A 343 -0.33 -15.08 -12.76
C ALA A 343 -1.10 -16.27 -12.18
N TYR A 344 -0.44 -17.44 -12.08
CA TYR A 344 -1.05 -18.59 -11.39
C TYR A 344 -1.13 -18.44 -9.86
N SER A 345 -0.35 -17.52 -9.28
CA SER A 345 -0.25 -17.30 -7.83
C SER A 345 0.14 -15.85 -7.52
N THR A 346 -0.31 -15.36 -6.36
CA THR A 346 0.07 -14.04 -5.81
C THR A 346 1.58 -13.91 -5.60
N SER A 347 2.27 -15.02 -5.29
CA SER A 347 3.73 -15.07 -5.09
C SER A 347 4.54 -14.59 -6.29
N ILE A 348 3.99 -14.67 -7.51
CA ILE A 348 4.64 -14.16 -8.71
C ILE A 348 4.69 -12.63 -8.70
N LEU A 349 3.60 -11.97 -8.29
CA LEU A 349 3.58 -10.51 -8.13
C LEU A 349 4.48 -10.07 -6.95
N ASP A 350 4.56 -10.88 -5.89
CA ASP A 350 5.50 -10.64 -4.79
C ASP A 350 6.96 -10.73 -5.27
N ALA A 351 7.29 -11.72 -6.10
CA ALA A 351 8.61 -11.87 -6.70
C ALA A 351 8.95 -10.74 -7.67
N ILE A 352 7.97 -10.25 -8.43
CA ILE A 352 8.12 -9.06 -9.29
C ILE A 352 8.43 -7.84 -8.43
N HIS A 353 7.66 -7.59 -7.37
CA HIS A 353 7.90 -6.50 -6.45
C HIS A 353 9.30 -6.56 -5.82
N GLY A 354 9.73 -7.73 -5.37
CA GLY A 354 11.07 -7.92 -4.80
C GLY A 354 12.21 -7.56 -5.77
N ARG A 355 11.97 -7.63 -7.09
CA ARG A 355 12.94 -7.27 -8.14
C ARG A 355 12.96 -5.78 -8.49
N THR A 356 11.96 -4.99 -8.07
CA THR A 356 11.95 -3.55 -8.36
C THR A 356 12.82 -2.74 -7.41
N GLY A 357 13.14 -3.30 -6.23
CA GLY A 357 13.87 -2.61 -5.17
C GLY A 357 13.11 -1.46 -4.51
N CYS A 358 11.85 -1.22 -4.89
CA CYS A 358 10.97 -0.27 -4.21
C CYS A 358 10.51 -0.87 -2.87
N ARG A 359 10.35 -0.03 -1.84
CA ARG A 359 9.82 -0.49 -0.55
C ARG A 359 8.29 -0.61 -0.56
N ALA A 360 7.62 0.29 -1.25
CA ALA A 360 6.18 0.21 -1.49
C ALA A 360 5.87 -0.61 -2.75
N ARG A 361 4.73 -1.31 -2.71
CA ARG A 361 4.26 -2.17 -3.81
C ARG A 361 3.62 -1.33 -4.93
N HIS A 362 4.44 -0.71 -5.77
CA HIS A 362 3.95 0.09 -6.90
C HIS A 362 3.49 -0.76 -8.09
N ILE A 363 3.98 -1.98 -8.23
CA ILE A 363 3.47 -3.01 -9.14
C ILE A 363 2.86 -4.09 -8.25
N ARG A 364 1.54 -4.07 -8.14
CA ARG A 364 0.72 -4.96 -7.30
C ARG A 364 -0.54 -5.34 -8.05
N TYR A 365 -1.36 -6.19 -7.46
CA TYR A 365 -2.63 -6.55 -8.06
C TYR A 365 -3.58 -5.35 -8.18
N GLY A 366 -4.48 -5.42 -9.17
CA GLY A 366 -5.43 -4.35 -9.48
C GLY A 366 -5.20 -3.70 -10.84
N ILE A 367 -6.00 -2.68 -11.12
CA ILE A 367 -6.02 -1.92 -12.36
C ILE A 367 -5.42 -0.53 -12.09
N ARG A 368 -4.36 -0.20 -12.81
CA ARG A 368 -3.80 1.15 -12.86
C ARG A 368 -4.41 1.91 -14.02
N ILE A 369 -4.81 3.15 -13.77
CA ILE A 369 -5.25 4.06 -14.82
C ILE A 369 -4.02 4.77 -15.37
N ALA A 370 -3.98 4.97 -16.68
CA ALA A 370 -3.05 5.86 -17.33
C ALA A 370 -3.81 6.85 -18.20
N VAL A 371 -3.44 8.13 -18.14
CA VAL A 371 -4.04 9.20 -18.94
C VAL A 371 -2.95 9.86 -19.76
N ASP A 372 -3.18 9.98 -21.08
CA ASP A 372 -2.23 10.51 -22.06
C ASP A 372 -0.85 9.83 -22.00
N GLY A 373 -0.89 8.51 -21.72
CA GLY A 373 0.28 7.67 -21.56
C GLY A 373 0.95 7.73 -20.19
N ILE A 374 0.51 8.56 -19.24
CA ILE A 374 1.13 8.66 -17.91
C ILE A 374 0.37 7.81 -16.89
N PRO A 375 1.03 6.93 -16.11
CA PRO A 375 0.39 6.19 -15.02
C PRO A 375 -0.07 7.13 -13.90
N GLN A 376 -1.30 6.95 -13.44
CA GLN A 376 -1.96 7.83 -12.48
C GLN A 376 -2.31 7.12 -11.17
N GLY A 377 -2.26 7.89 -10.08
CA GLY A 377 -2.92 7.61 -8.82
C GLY A 377 -2.64 6.24 -8.17
N ARG A 378 -3.64 5.79 -7.41
CA ARG A 378 -3.68 4.47 -6.77
C ARG A 378 -4.34 3.46 -7.69
N MET A 379 -4.02 2.18 -7.50
CA MET A 379 -4.69 1.11 -8.25
C MET A 379 -6.09 0.86 -7.69
N THR A 380 -7.03 0.66 -8.61
CA THR A 380 -8.39 0.17 -8.33
C THR A 380 -8.38 -1.35 -8.29
N GLU A 381 -9.22 -1.97 -7.47
CA GLU A 381 -9.31 -3.44 -7.42
C GLU A 381 -10.20 -3.98 -8.54
N PHE A 382 -10.04 -5.27 -8.88
CA PHE A 382 -10.97 -5.96 -9.77
C PHE A 382 -12.24 -6.32 -8.99
N ASP A 383 -13.38 -5.77 -9.38
CA ASP A 383 -14.68 -6.04 -8.76
C ASP A 383 -15.29 -7.36 -9.29
N LEU A 384 -14.74 -8.49 -8.86
CA LEU A 384 -15.20 -9.81 -9.28
C LEU A 384 -16.30 -10.31 -8.33
N THR A 385 -17.49 -10.58 -8.88
CA THR A 385 -18.64 -11.16 -8.14
C THR A 385 -18.42 -12.62 -7.71
N SER A 386 -17.48 -13.32 -8.36
CA SER A 386 -17.09 -14.69 -8.01
C SER A 386 -15.56 -14.83 -7.97
N ASN A 387 -15.05 -15.65 -7.05
CA ASN A 387 -13.61 -15.88 -6.88
C ASN A 387 -12.79 -14.59 -6.70
N GLN A 388 -13.16 -13.74 -5.73
CA GLN A 388 -12.47 -12.47 -5.41
C GLN A 388 -10.94 -12.61 -5.28
N GLY A 389 -10.45 -13.79 -4.85
CA GLY A 389 -9.02 -14.09 -4.78
C GLY A 389 -8.28 -14.06 -6.13
N LEU A 390 -8.96 -14.19 -7.27
CA LEU A 390 -8.35 -14.12 -8.60
C LEU A 390 -7.89 -12.73 -8.98
N GLY A 391 -8.62 -11.69 -8.53
CA GLY A 391 -8.21 -10.30 -8.75
C GLY A 391 -6.82 -10.03 -8.15
N ARG A 392 -6.47 -10.72 -7.05
CA ARG A 392 -5.16 -10.62 -6.39
C ARG A 392 -4.00 -11.25 -7.17
N GLN A 393 -4.30 -12.00 -8.24
CA GLN A 393 -3.30 -12.62 -9.13
C GLN A 393 -3.09 -11.82 -10.42
N ALA A 394 -3.81 -10.71 -10.59
CA ALA A 394 -3.87 -9.93 -11.81
C ALA A 394 -3.36 -8.51 -11.60
N HIS A 395 -2.56 -8.02 -12.54
CA HIS A 395 -2.18 -6.62 -12.66
C HIS A 395 -2.61 -6.11 -14.03
N ALA A 396 -3.27 -4.96 -14.09
CA ALA A 396 -3.68 -4.36 -15.34
C ALA A 396 -3.36 -2.87 -15.42
N VAL A 397 -3.31 -2.39 -16.67
CA VAL A 397 -3.26 -0.97 -17.01
C VAL A 397 -4.42 -0.66 -17.96
N ALA A 398 -5.26 0.30 -17.59
CA ALA A 398 -6.30 0.87 -18.44
C ALA A 398 -5.85 2.25 -18.90
N ALA A 399 -5.62 2.43 -20.20
CA ALA A 399 -5.12 3.67 -20.77
C ALA A 399 -6.25 4.45 -21.44
N PHE A 400 -6.23 5.76 -21.22
CA PHE A 400 -7.16 6.72 -21.78
C PHE A 400 -6.42 7.96 -22.30
N SER A 401 -7.07 8.69 -23.20
CA SER A 401 -6.61 9.96 -23.75
C SER A 401 -7.60 11.08 -23.41
N GLY A 402 -7.10 12.24 -23.01
CA GLY A 402 -7.90 13.44 -22.78
C GLY A 402 -8.87 13.40 -21.60
N LEU A 403 -8.69 12.49 -20.63
CA LEU A 403 -9.53 12.44 -19.43
C LEU A 403 -9.14 13.51 -18.41
N GLU A 404 -10.14 14.18 -17.83
CA GLU A 404 -9.94 15.04 -16.68
C GLU A 404 -9.91 14.22 -15.37
N LEU A 405 -8.84 14.41 -14.59
CA LEU A 405 -8.69 13.78 -13.27
C LEU A 405 -9.02 14.77 -12.15
N ASP A 406 -9.48 14.23 -11.03
CA ASP A 406 -9.62 15.01 -9.80
C ASP A 406 -8.25 15.47 -9.29
N THR A 407 -8.18 16.74 -8.90
CA THR A 407 -6.97 17.41 -8.42
C THR A 407 -6.48 16.81 -7.11
N GLY A 408 -5.19 16.48 -7.05
CA GLY A 408 -4.54 15.87 -5.87
C GLY A 408 -4.80 14.37 -5.73
N ARG A 409 -6.04 13.91 -5.98
CA ARG A 409 -6.40 12.49 -5.80
C ARG A 409 -6.05 11.60 -7.00
N LYS A 410 -5.94 12.16 -8.21
CA LYS A 410 -5.60 11.42 -9.45
C LYS A 410 -6.49 10.18 -9.65
N ILE A 411 -7.76 10.32 -9.29
CA ILE A 411 -8.86 9.36 -9.52
C ILE A 411 -9.75 10.00 -10.60
N PRO A 412 -10.41 9.22 -11.47
CA PRO A 412 -11.42 9.77 -12.37
C PRO A 412 -12.46 10.57 -11.56
N ALA A 413 -12.70 11.81 -11.97
CA ALA A 413 -13.75 12.63 -11.36
C ALA A 413 -15.15 12.12 -11.73
N ASP A 414 -15.23 11.33 -12.80
CA ASP A 414 -16.44 10.81 -13.40
C ASP A 414 -16.69 9.35 -13.00
N GLU A 415 -17.90 9.10 -12.49
CA GLU A 415 -18.39 7.76 -12.12
C GLU A 415 -18.45 6.83 -13.34
N VAL A 416 -18.73 7.37 -14.54
CA VAL A 416 -18.79 6.64 -15.81
C VAL A 416 -17.44 5.96 -16.12
N VAL A 417 -16.33 6.67 -15.92
CA VAL A 417 -14.98 6.10 -16.15
C VAL A 417 -14.72 4.93 -15.21
N SER A 418 -15.11 5.08 -13.94
CA SER A 418 -14.94 4.03 -12.94
C SER A 418 -15.76 2.78 -13.29
N GLU A 419 -17.00 2.97 -13.75
CA GLU A 419 -17.89 1.87 -14.15
C GLU A 419 -17.41 1.17 -15.43
N VAL A 420 -16.88 1.91 -16.41
CA VAL A 420 -16.28 1.33 -17.61
C VAL A 420 -15.05 0.49 -17.28
N ILE A 421 -14.15 0.99 -16.41
CA ILE A 421 -12.98 0.22 -15.96
C ILE A 421 -13.41 -1.07 -15.27
N ARG A 422 -14.45 -1.01 -14.43
CA ARG A 422 -15.03 -2.16 -13.74
C ARG A 422 -15.53 -3.20 -14.73
N LYS A 423 -16.38 -2.80 -15.68
CA LYS A 423 -16.96 -3.68 -16.71
C LYS A 423 -15.90 -4.33 -17.61
N ILE A 424 -14.91 -3.55 -18.08
CA ILE A 424 -13.77 -4.04 -18.86
C ILE A 424 -12.95 -5.03 -18.04
N GLY A 425 -12.62 -4.69 -16.79
CA GLY A 425 -11.84 -5.53 -15.89
C GLY A 425 -12.49 -6.90 -15.62
N VAL A 426 -13.79 -6.93 -15.33
CA VAL A 426 -14.57 -8.17 -15.14
C VAL A 426 -14.55 -9.01 -16.40
N ARG A 427 -14.79 -8.40 -17.57
CA ARG A 427 -14.83 -9.11 -18.84
C ARG A 427 -13.46 -9.67 -19.23
N ALA A 428 -12.40 -8.88 -19.09
CA ALA A 428 -11.04 -9.31 -19.35
C ALA A 428 -10.64 -10.49 -18.45
N MET A 429 -10.95 -10.42 -17.15
CA MET A 429 -10.71 -11.52 -16.21
C MET A 429 -11.51 -12.78 -16.56
N SER A 430 -12.75 -12.64 -17.01
CA SER A 430 -13.55 -13.78 -17.50
C SER A 430 -12.86 -14.47 -18.67
N ILE A 431 -12.35 -13.71 -19.66
CA ILE A 431 -11.59 -14.26 -20.79
C ILE A 431 -10.30 -14.94 -20.30
N MET A 432 -9.48 -14.26 -19.49
CA MET A 432 -8.23 -14.84 -18.96
C MET A 432 -8.48 -16.13 -18.17
N SER A 433 -9.59 -16.22 -17.46
CA SER A 433 -9.94 -17.40 -16.66
C SER A 433 -10.13 -18.65 -17.52
N GLY A 434 -10.55 -18.49 -18.78
CA GLY A 434 -10.65 -19.57 -19.76
C GLY A 434 -9.30 -20.20 -20.13
N TYR A 435 -8.19 -19.48 -19.93
CA TYR A 435 -6.84 -19.95 -20.22
C TYR A 435 -6.11 -20.50 -18.99
N LYS A 436 -6.79 -20.65 -17.84
CA LYS A 436 -6.19 -21.23 -16.63
C LYS A 436 -5.59 -22.62 -16.83
N PHE A 437 -6.09 -23.39 -17.80
CA PHE A 437 -5.50 -24.69 -18.13
C PHE A 437 -4.02 -24.59 -18.53
N ALA A 438 -3.60 -23.46 -19.10
CA ALA A 438 -2.23 -23.23 -19.55
C ALA A 438 -1.29 -22.75 -18.42
N LEU A 439 -1.87 -22.20 -17.34
CA LEU A 439 -1.12 -21.78 -16.17
C LEU A 439 -0.67 -22.99 -15.36
N ARG A 440 0.56 -22.94 -14.84
CA ARG A 440 1.06 -23.93 -13.88
C ARG A 440 0.05 -24.07 -12.74
N LYS A 441 -0.15 -25.30 -12.30
CA LYS A 441 -0.76 -25.52 -11.00
C LYS A 441 0.28 -25.10 -9.97
N LYS A 442 -0.13 -24.37 -8.94
CA LYS A 442 0.74 -24.14 -7.79
C LYS A 442 1.18 -25.52 -7.31
N ASP A 443 2.46 -25.83 -7.48
CA ASP A 443 3.03 -27.02 -6.88
C ASP A 443 2.62 -26.95 -5.42
N ARG A 444 1.93 -27.99 -4.93
CA ARG A 444 1.84 -28.15 -3.47
C ARG A 444 3.30 -28.06 -3.04
N PRO A 445 3.67 -27.12 -2.14
CA PRO A 445 5.07 -26.95 -1.80
C PRO A 445 5.61 -28.35 -1.50
N GLU A 446 6.63 -28.77 -2.26
CA GLU A 446 7.42 -29.90 -1.81
C GLU A 446 7.89 -29.47 -0.43
N SER A 447 7.34 -30.14 0.58
CA SER A 447 7.74 -29.95 1.95
C SER A 447 9.20 -30.35 2.03
N LEU A 448 10.10 -29.41 1.76
CA LEU A 448 11.45 -29.41 2.32
C LEU A 448 11.31 -29.09 3.82
N LEU A 449 10.54 -29.92 4.53
CA LEU A 449 10.71 -30.07 5.96
C LEU A 449 12.07 -30.73 6.09
N ASP A 450 13.06 -29.93 6.48
CA ASP A 450 14.26 -30.48 7.09
C ASP A 450 13.81 -31.24 8.34
N LEU A 451 13.57 -32.54 8.14
CA LEU A 451 13.08 -33.44 9.17
C LEU A 451 14.03 -33.48 10.36
N ALA A 452 15.32 -33.22 10.15
CA ALA A 452 16.30 -33.12 11.23
C ALA A 452 16.09 -31.82 12.03
N ALA A 453 15.93 -30.68 11.36
CA ALA A 453 15.61 -29.42 12.03
C ALA A 453 14.28 -29.48 12.81
N TRP A 454 13.23 -30.08 12.22
CA TRP A 454 11.94 -30.22 12.89
C TRP A 454 12.00 -31.17 14.09
N ARG A 455 12.75 -32.29 14.00
CA ARG A 455 12.99 -33.18 15.15
C ARG A 455 13.76 -32.48 16.27
N GLN A 456 14.72 -31.64 15.94
CA GLN A 456 15.46 -30.86 16.93
C GLN A 456 14.55 -29.86 17.64
N ASP A 457 13.74 -29.09 16.90
CA ASP A 457 12.76 -28.18 17.47
C ASP A 457 11.77 -28.87 18.43
N VAL A 458 11.24 -30.04 18.04
CA VAL A 458 10.37 -30.84 18.92
C VAL A 458 11.11 -31.30 20.18
N THR A 459 12.39 -31.70 20.05
CA THR A 459 13.22 -32.09 21.20
C THR A 459 13.41 -30.92 22.16
N ASP A 460 13.71 -29.74 21.65
CA ASP A 460 13.94 -28.53 22.46
C ASP A 460 12.65 -28.13 23.21
N ARG A 461 11.49 -28.17 22.53
CA ARG A 461 10.18 -27.88 23.13
C ARG A 461 9.66 -28.95 24.10
N SER A 462 10.24 -30.15 24.10
CA SER A 462 9.81 -31.26 24.99
C SER A 462 10.39 -31.22 26.40
N SER A 463 11.33 -30.30 26.65
CA SER A 463 12.12 -30.26 27.89
C SER A 463 11.28 -29.98 29.15
N SER A 464 10.26 -29.13 29.10
CA SER A 464 9.32 -28.87 30.21
C SER A 464 8.01 -28.22 29.71
N PRO A 465 7.13 -28.94 28.99
CA PRO A 465 5.91 -28.37 28.43
C PRO A 465 4.83 -28.17 29.50
N LEU A 466 4.19 -27.00 29.48
CA LEU A 466 3.10 -26.64 30.41
C LEU A 466 1.92 -27.61 30.29
N GLY A 467 1.48 -27.88 29.05
CA GLY A 467 0.33 -28.73 28.79
C GLY A 467 0.57 -30.15 29.32
N LYS A 468 1.70 -30.74 28.96
CA LYS A 468 2.10 -32.07 29.44
C LYS A 468 2.11 -32.15 30.97
N THR A 469 2.77 -31.19 31.61
CA THR A 469 2.91 -31.16 33.07
C THR A 469 1.56 -31.10 33.78
N LEU A 470 0.62 -30.27 33.30
CA LEU A 470 -0.72 -30.20 33.87
C LEU A 470 -1.49 -31.51 33.76
N PHE A 471 -1.48 -32.13 32.58
CA PHE A 471 -2.19 -33.39 32.36
C PHE A 471 -1.61 -34.52 33.23
N GLU A 472 -0.28 -34.63 33.31
CA GLU A 472 0.39 -35.63 34.16
C GLU A 472 0.04 -35.43 35.64
N LYS A 473 0.04 -34.18 36.11
CA LYS A 473 -0.33 -33.85 37.49
C LYS A 473 -1.77 -34.24 37.83
N LEU A 474 -2.67 -34.11 36.86
CA LEU A 474 -4.07 -34.52 36.98
C LEU A 474 -4.31 -36.00 36.67
N ALA A 475 -3.24 -36.80 36.53
CA ALA A 475 -3.29 -38.22 36.16
C ALA A 475 -4.07 -38.49 34.85
N LYS A 476 -3.97 -37.56 33.89
CA LYS A 476 -4.57 -37.65 32.56
C LYS A 476 -3.50 -37.72 31.48
N ARG A 477 -3.86 -38.29 30.32
CA ARG A 477 -2.95 -38.38 29.17
C ARG A 477 -2.93 -37.05 28.41
N PRO A 478 -1.76 -36.42 28.19
CA PRO A 478 -1.69 -35.18 27.43
C PRO A 478 -1.98 -35.41 25.94
N PRO A 479 -2.64 -34.46 25.26
CA PRO A 479 -2.86 -34.53 23.81
C PRO A 479 -1.58 -34.30 23.00
N LEU A 480 -0.58 -33.62 23.58
CA LEU A 480 0.71 -33.28 22.97
C LEU A 480 1.85 -33.46 23.98
N GLU A 481 3.03 -33.86 23.49
CA GLU A 481 4.24 -33.99 24.32
C GLU A 481 5.05 -32.69 24.43
N VAL A 482 4.67 -31.66 23.67
CA VAL A 482 5.35 -30.36 23.57
C VAL A 482 4.34 -29.23 23.68
N ASP A 483 4.83 -28.03 23.99
CA ASP A 483 4.01 -26.82 23.91
C ASP A 483 3.74 -26.46 22.43
N PRO A 484 2.57 -25.86 22.10
CA PRO A 484 2.20 -25.54 20.74
C PRO A 484 3.27 -24.74 19.97
N GLY A 485 3.66 -25.24 18.80
CA GLY A 485 4.54 -24.56 17.84
C GLY A 485 3.84 -24.23 16.52
N SER A 486 2.58 -24.63 16.39
CA SER A 486 1.72 -24.36 15.25
C SER A 486 0.27 -24.20 15.68
N GLU A 487 -0.56 -23.63 14.82
CA GLU A 487 -2.01 -23.49 15.07
C GLU A 487 -2.70 -24.86 15.24
N ASN A 488 -2.24 -25.88 14.51
CA ASN A 488 -2.75 -27.25 14.66
C ASN A 488 -2.49 -27.82 16.06
N ASP A 489 -1.35 -27.48 16.67
CA ASP A 489 -1.04 -27.88 18.05
C ASP A 489 -1.99 -27.18 19.04
N VAL A 490 -2.34 -25.91 18.79
CA VAL A 490 -3.32 -25.16 19.61
C VAL A 490 -4.70 -25.83 19.55
N ILE A 491 -5.14 -26.21 18.35
CA ILE A 491 -6.40 -26.94 18.14
C ILE A 491 -6.40 -28.26 18.90
N ALA A 492 -5.33 -29.06 18.78
CA ALA A 492 -5.20 -30.35 19.44
C ALA A 492 -5.22 -30.21 20.98
N LEU A 493 -4.51 -29.21 21.52
CA LEU A 493 -4.49 -28.93 22.94
C LEU A 493 -5.85 -28.47 23.46
N PHE A 494 -6.52 -27.55 22.77
CA PHE A 494 -7.85 -27.07 23.13
C PHE A 494 -8.88 -28.20 23.15
N ALA A 495 -8.92 -29.03 22.10
CA ALA A 495 -9.79 -30.20 22.05
C ALA A 495 -9.48 -31.20 23.17
N GLY A 496 -8.19 -31.42 23.48
CA GLY A 496 -7.76 -32.27 24.60
C GLY A 496 -8.21 -31.73 25.96
N LEU A 497 -8.17 -30.43 26.18
CA LEU A 497 -8.65 -29.78 27.42
C LEU A 497 -10.16 -29.91 27.59
N ILE A 498 -10.93 -29.81 26.50
CA ILE A 498 -12.38 -30.05 26.52
C ILE A 498 -12.67 -31.53 26.83
N ALA A 499 -12.01 -32.45 26.13
CA ALA A 499 -12.21 -33.88 26.32
C ALA A 499 -11.79 -34.36 27.72
N ALA A 500 -10.81 -33.69 28.33
CA ALA A 500 -10.38 -33.92 29.69
C ALA A 500 -11.24 -33.20 30.74
N ASP A 501 -12.33 -32.53 30.36
CA ASP A 501 -13.21 -31.75 31.26
C ASP A 501 -12.47 -30.66 32.07
N MET A 502 -11.35 -30.16 31.54
CA MET A 502 -10.60 -29.05 32.14
C MET A 502 -11.14 -27.71 31.65
N LEU A 503 -11.61 -27.67 30.40
CA LEU A 503 -12.22 -26.51 29.78
C LEU A 503 -13.68 -26.84 29.46
N LYS A 504 -14.58 -26.35 30.32
CA LYS A 504 -16.00 -26.75 30.37
C LYS A 504 -16.87 -25.83 29.52
N GLY A 505 -18.05 -26.32 29.11
CA GLY A 505 -19.04 -25.49 28.40
C GLY A 505 -18.80 -25.34 26.90
N TYR A 506 -17.91 -26.15 26.32
CA TYR A 506 -17.62 -26.12 24.88
C TYR A 506 -17.88 -27.48 24.24
N GLN A 507 -18.54 -27.47 23.08
CA GLN A 507 -18.65 -28.64 22.22
C GLN A 507 -18.26 -28.25 20.79
N LEU A 508 -17.12 -28.74 20.32
CA LEU A 508 -16.67 -28.53 18.95
C LEU A 508 -17.70 -29.14 17.97
N ALA A 509 -18.26 -28.32 17.09
CA ALA A 509 -19.24 -28.75 16.10
C ALA A 509 -18.56 -29.17 14.78
N ALA A 510 -17.60 -28.38 14.31
CA ALA A 510 -16.81 -28.66 13.12
C ALA A 510 -15.49 -27.89 13.13
N LEU A 511 -14.45 -28.45 12.51
CA LEU A 511 -13.19 -27.77 12.19
C LEU A 511 -13.04 -27.71 10.67
N SER A 512 -12.39 -26.67 10.16
CA SER A 512 -12.14 -26.49 8.73
C SER A 512 -10.73 -25.98 8.47
N GLY A 513 -10.05 -26.61 7.50
CA GLY A 513 -8.77 -26.12 6.96
C GLY A 513 -8.92 -25.39 5.63
N TYR A 514 -10.15 -25.16 5.15
CA TYR A 514 -10.43 -24.59 3.82
C TYR A 514 -11.45 -23.45 3.81
N ASN A 515 -12.27 -23.32 4.86
CA ASN A 515 -13.20 -22.22 5.01
C ASN A 515 -12.50 -20.97 5.51
N GLN A 516 -13.23 -19.85 5.50
CA GLN A 516 -12.74 -18.56 6.00
C GLN A 516 -12.37 -18.59 7.49
N TYR A 517 -13.12 -19.35 8.30
CA TYR A 517 -12.92 -19.50 9.74
C TYR A 517 -12.56 -20.95 10.09
N ASP A 518 -11.83 -21.12 11.19
CA ASP A 518 -11.15 -22.38 11.50
C ASP A 518 -12.11 -23.41 12.12
N GLY A 519 -13.23 -22.97 12.72
CA GLY A 519 -14.22 -23.89 13.24
C GLY A 519 -15.54 -23.27 13.69
N LEU A 520 -16.44 -24.16 14.09
CA LEU A 520 -17.71 -23.85 14.73
C LEU A 520 -17.78 -24.56 16.08
N VAL A 521 -18.31 -23.88 17.09
CA VAL A 521 -18.41 -24.38 18.47
C VAL A 521 -19.78 -24.09 19.07
N HIS A 522 -20.28 -24.98 19.91
CA HIS A 522 -21.39 -24.70 20.81
C HIS A 522 -20.81 -24.22 22.15
N ILE A 523 -21.25 -23.05 22.60
CA ILE A 523 -20.83 -22.43 23.87
C ILE A 523 -22.01 -22.45 24.83
N ILE A 524 -21.79 -22.99 26.02
CA ILE A 524 -22.76 -23.11 27.11
C ILE A 524 -22.19 -22.35 28.32
N THR A 525 -22.93 -21.34 28.78
CA THR A 525 -22.51 -20.46 29.89
C THR A 525 -23.48 -20.50 31.08
N SER A 526 -24.66 -21.08 30.89
CA SER A 526 -25.78 -21.06 31.84
C SER A 526 -25.86 -22.28 32.78
N ASN A 527 -24.99 -23.29 32.63
CA ASN A 527 -25.01 -24.51 33.46
C ASN A 527 -24.25 -24.31 34.79
N GLU A 528 -24.71 -24.93 35.88
CA GLU A 528 -24.09 -24.86 37.22
C GLU A 528 -22.60 -25.22 37.23
N THR A 529 -22.15 -26.06 36.31
CA THR A 529 -20.73 -26.47 36.20
C THR A 529 -19.81 -25.41 35.61
N VAL A 530 -20.36 -24.41 34.90
CA VAL A 530 -19.61 -23.31 34.25
C VAL A 530 -19.83 -21.96 34.92
N SER A 531 -20.90 -21.80 35.70
CA SER A 531 -21.26 -20.58 36.43
C SER A 531 -21.04 -20.69 37.95
N ASN A 532 -20.33 -21.72 38.42
CA ASN A 532 -20.02 -21.90 39.83
C ASN A 532 -19.04 -20.83 40.34
N LEU A 533 -19.50 -19.95 41.23
CA LEU A 533 -18.67 -18.84 41.73
C LEU A 533 -17.40 -19.28 42.48
N ASN A 534 -17.38 -20.50 43.02
CA ASN A 534 -16.20 -21.07 43.70
C ASN A 534 -15.14 -21.59 42.70
N ASP A 535 -15.50 -21.77 41.43
CA ASP A 535 -14.57 -22.12 40.37
C ASP A 535 -13.93 -20.82 39.84
N PRO A 536 -12.60 -20.62 39.97
CA PRO A 536 -11.94 -19.40 39.55
C PRO A 536 -11.97 -19.16 38.04
N PHE A 537 -12.33 -20.17 37.23
CA PHE A 537 -12.43 -20.07 35.78
C PHE A 537 -13.87 -19.88 35.28
N SER A 538 -14.84 -19.80 36.19
CA SER A 538 -16.26 -19.69 35.87
C SER A 538 -16.62 -18.40 35.12
N VAL A 539 -17.77 -18.45 34.45
CA VAL A 539 -18.39 -17.27 33.83
C VAL A 539 -18.81 -16.29 34.91
N ARG A 540 -18.30 -15.06 34.84
CA ARG A 540 -18.65 -13.97 35.78
C ARG A 540 -19.62 -12.95 35.18
N ASP A 541 -19.51 -12.68 33.89
CA ASP A 541 -20.43 -11.77 33.20
C ASP A 541 -21.56 -12.57 32.56
N GLN A 542 -22.67 -12.69 33.30
CA GLN A 542 -23.88 -13.38 32.85
C GLN A 542 -24.70 -12.54 31.84
N THR A 543 -24.38 -11.26 31.66
CA THR A 543 -25.14 -10.34 30.80
C THR A 543 -24.62 -10.30 29.36
N ASN A 544 -23.30 -10.43 29.16
CA ASN A 544 -22.65 -10.36 27.84
C ASN A 544 -22.07 -11.71 27.40
N THR A 545 -22.72 -12.82 27.74
CA THR A 545 -22.19 -14.15 27.41
C THR A 545 -22.17 -14.42 25.90
N SER A 546 -21.22 -15.24 25.45
CA SER A 546 -21.16 -15.71 24.05
C SER A 546 -21.96 -16.99 23.80
N GLU A 547 -22.98 -17.26 24.62
CA GLU A 547 -23.78 -18.48 24.54
C GLU A 547 -24.39 -18.70 23.15
N GLY A 548 -24.44 -19.96 22.72
CA GLY A 548 -25.19 -20.34 21.53
C GLY A 548 -24.59 -21.50 20.77
N LYS A 549 -25.29 -21.89 19.70
CA LYS A 549 -24.87 -22.97 18.80
C LYS A 549 -24.17 -22.41 17.57
N TYR A 550 -23.18 -23.16 17.07
CA TYR A 550 -22.44 -22.83 15.85
C TYR A 550 -21.81 -21.43 15.86
N LYS A 551 -21.28 -21.04 17.02
CA LYS A 551 -20.47 -19.83 17.18
C LYS A 551 -19.16 -20.00 16.42
N VAL A 552 -18.69 -18.92 15.81
CA VAL A 552 -17.45 -18.92 15.03
C VAL A 552 -16.26 -18.99 15.97
N LEU A 553 -15.40 -19.98 15.72
CA LEU A 553 -14.19 -20.24 16.47
C LEU A 553 -12.98 -20.00 15.57
N GLU A 554 -12.03 -19.25 16.10
CA GLU A 554 -10.78 -18.93 15.45
C GLU A 554 -9.61 -19.43 16.31
N PHE A 555 -8.57 -19.95 15.66
CA PHE A 555 -7.34 -20.40 16.32
C PHE A 555 -6.15 -19.62 15.80
N LYS A 556 -5.21 -19.27 16.68
CA LYS A 556 -3.92 -18.69 16.29
C LYS A 556 -2.78 -19.21 17.16
N LEU A 557 -1.56 -19.29 16.63
CA LEU A 557 -0.39 -19.46 17.48
C LEU A 557 -0.12 -18.16 18.27
N HIS A 558 -0.03 -17.04 17.57
CA HIS A 558 0.09 -15.71 18.16
C HIS A 558 -1.16 -14.89 17.87
N PHE A 559 -1.74 -14.26 18.89
CA PHE A 559 -2.90 -13.38 18.73
C PHE A 559 -2.70 -12.30 17.65
N ALA A 560 -1.48 -11.72 17.59
CA ALA A 560 -1.16 -10.63 16.67
C ALA A 560 -1.35 -11.00 15.18
N ASP A 561 -1.22 -12.28 14.84
CA ASP A 561 -1.35 -12.76 13.46
C ASP A 561 -2.78 -12.58 12.92
N LEU A 562 -3.76 -12.45 13.82
CA LEU A 562 -5.15 -12.18 13.44
C LEU A 562 -5.32 -10.79 12.79
N PHE A 563 -4.49 -9.81 13.14
CA PHE A 563 -4.59 -8.45 12.59
C PHE A 563 -4.21 -8.39 11.12
N GLU A 564 -3.25 -9.21 10.67
CA GLU A 564 -2.92 -9.31 9.24
C GLU A 564 -4.12 -9.83 8.44
N ASP A 565 -4.88 -10.78 9.00
CA ASP A 565 -6.09 -11.30 8.36
C ASP A 565 -7.20 -10.24 8.30
N PHE A 566 -7.30 -9.35 9.28
CA PHE A 566 -8.20 -8.20 9.24
C PHE A 566 -7.76 -7.15 8.22
N ASP A 567 -6.47 -6.83 8.16
CA ASP A 567 -5.88 -5.89 7.20
C ASP A 567 -6.07 -6.33 5.75
N LEU A 568 -5.91 -7.63 5.51
CA LEU A 568 -6.13 -8.24 4.21
C LEU A 568 -7.62 -8.49 3.91
N ARG A 569 -8.53 -8.05 4.80
CA ARG A 569 -9.98 -8.25 4.76
C ARG A 569 -10.36 -9.71 4.51
N LYS A 570 -9.57 -10.65 5.04
CA LYS A 570 -9.85 -12.08 4.97
C LYS A 570 -10.84 -12.49 6.05
N LYS A 571 -10.78 -11.88 7.22
CA LYS A 571 -11.66 -12.16 8.38
C LYS A 571 -12.28 -10.86 8.87
N ASN A 572 -13.50 -10.93 9.40
CA ASN A 572 -14.20 -9.80 9.97
C ASN A 572 -14.27 -9.96 11.49
N PRO A 573 -13.81 -8.98 12.30
CA PRO A 573 -13.88 -9.05 13.75
C PRO A 573 -15.27 -9.37 14.30
N SER A 574 -16.33 -8.82 13.71
CA SER A 574 -17.71 -8.99 14.18
C SER A 574 -18.23 -10.43 14.06
N ASP A 575 -17.59 -11.24 13.21
CA ASP A 575 -18.03 -12.60 12.95
C ASP A 575 -17.46 -13.58 13.98
N ILE A 576 -16.31 -13.26 14.59
CA ILE A 576 -15.58 -14.15 15.49
C ILE A 576 -16.19 -14.08 16.88
N ASN A 577 -16.67 -15.22 17.40
CA ASN A 577 -17.32 -15.28 18.70
C ASN A 577 -16.40 -15.81 19.81
N LEU A 578 -15.34 -16.54 19.45
CA LEU A 578 -14.35 -17.05 20.37
C LEU A 578 -13.01 -17.19 19.65
N LEU A 579 -11.95 -16.68 20.26
CA LEU A 579 -10.60 -16.86 19.79
C LEU A 579 -9.79 -17.69 20.79
N VAL A 580 -9.08 -18.68 20.30
CA VAL A 580 -8.17 -19.50 21.11
C VAL A 580 -6.76 -19.34 20.57
N CYS A 581 -5.82 -18.94 21.43
CA CYS A 581 -4.44 -18.76 21.01
C CYS A 581 -3.43 -19.35 21.99
N TRP A 582 -2.19 -19.59 21.53
CA TRP A 582 -1.12 -20.00 22.44
C TRP A 582 -0.53 -18.82 23.20
N THR A 583 -0.27 -17.70 22.51
CA THR A 583 0.40 -16.52 23.09
C THR A 583 -0.24 -15.21 22.64
N LEU A 584 -0.04 -14.18 23.46
CA LEU A 584 -0.38 -12.79 23.20
C LEU A 584 0.93 -11.98 23.12
N PRO A 585 1.02 -10.94 22.26
CA PRO A 585 2.21 -10.10 22.17
C PRO A 585 2.41 -9.25 23.43
N ASP A 586 3.66 -8.87 23.70
CA ASP A 586 3.99 -7.79 24.64
C ASP A 586 3.25 -6.50 24.22
N ILE A 587 2.58 -5.87 25.18
CA ILE A 587 1.45 -4.95 24.99
C ILE A 587 1.79 -3.77 24.08
N SER A 588 1.42 -3.90 22.81
CA SER A 588 1.29 -2.82 21.84
C SER A 588 0.27 -3.26 20.80
N VAL A 589 -0.98 -3.44 21.23
CA VAL A 589 -2.06 -3.61 20.25
C VAL A 589 -2.37 -2.22 19.72
N THR A 590 -1.80 -1.87 18.56
CA THR A 590 -2.08 -0.61 17.85
C THR A 590 -3.53 -0.50 17.39
N ARG A 591 -4.31 -1.59 17.53
CA ARG A 591 -5.68 -1.73 17.03
C ARG A 591 -6.64 -2.30 18.07
N GLY A 592 -7.10 -1.45 18.97
CA GLY A 592 -8.09 -1.82 19.98
C GLY A 592 -7.49 -2.01 21.37
N ARG A 593 -8.31 -2.50 22.30
CA ARG A 593 -7.98 -2.60 23.72
C ARG A 593 -8.05 -4.05 24.16
N LEU A 594 -6.96 -4.53 24.77
CA LEU A 594 -6.95 -5.83 25.45
C LEU A 594 -7.26 -5.65 26.93
N GLN A 595 -8.11 -6.52 27.44
CA GLN A 595 -8.75 -6.45 28.73
C GLN A 595 -8.53 -7.79 29.46
N TYR A 596 -7.79 -7.79 30.58
CA TYR A 596 -7.45 -8.99 31.35
C TYR A 596 -8.59 -9.42 32.28
N THR A 597 -8.91 -10.71 32.32
CA THR A 597 -10.04 -11.25 33.11
C THR A 597 -9.65 -12.27 34.16
N TYR A 598 -8.38 -12.29 34.58
CA TYR A 598 -7.85 -13.29 35.50
C TYR A 598 -6.89 -12.68 36.54
N GLY A 599 -6.48 -13.45 37.55
CA GLY A 599 -5.68 -12.95 38.68
C GLY A 599 -6.43 -11.93 39.55
N ASP A 600 -5.72 -10.92 40.07
CA ASP A 600 -6.28 -9.87 40.96
C ASP A 600 -7.01 -8.74 40.21
N ARG A 601 -7.30 -8.92 38.91
CA ARG A 601 -7.96 -7.92 38.05
C ARG A 601 -9.49 -8.10 38.08
N ASN A 602 -10.21 -7.12 37.52
CA ASN A 602 -11.66 -7.22 37.36
C ASN A 602 -12.00 -8.45 36.50
N ASP A 603 -12.83 -9.34 37.03
CA ASP A 603 -13.16 -10.62 36.42
C ASP A 603 -14.53 -10.53 35.72
N TYR A 604 -14.53 -10.25 34.42
CA TYR A 604 -15.71 -10.16 33.55
C TYR A 604 -15.73 -11.28 32.51
N ARG A 605 -15.30 -12.49 32.89
CA ARG A 605 -15.32 -13.67 32.01
C ARG A 605 -16.72 -13.91 31.44
N GLN A 606 -16.86 -13.77 30.12
CA GLN A 606 -18.09 -14.01 29.37
C GLN A 606 -18.27 -15.49 28.99
N VAL A 607 -17.17 -16.25 29.01
CA VAL A 607 -17.11 -17.69 28.74
C VAL A 607 -16.12 -18.36 29.71
N TYR A 608 -16.25 -19.67 29.93
CA TYR A 608 -15.45 -20.41 30.92
C TYR A 608 -13.97 -20.47 30.53
N GLY A 609 -13.07 -20.13 31.44
CA GLY A 609 -11.62 -20.13 31.18
C GLY A 609 -11.14 -19.00 30.27
N MET A 610 -11.99 -17.99 30.01
CA MET A 610 -11.59 -16.77 29.31
C MET A 610 -10.45 -16.07 30.07
N THR A 611 -9.45 -15.62 29.33
CA THR A 611 -8.25 -14.96 29.89
C THR A 611 -8.24 -13.48 29.51
N HIS A 612 -8.70 -13.16 28.30
CA HIS A 612 -8.72 -11.79 27.82
C HIS A 612 -10.01 -11.51 27.07
N LEU A 613 -10.39 -10.24 27.03
CA LEU A 613 -11.36 -9.68 26.10
C LEU A 613 -10.60 -8.71 25.21
N TRP A 614 -10.81 -8.77 23.90
CA TRP A 614 -10.32 -7.74 22.99
C TRP A 614 -11.50 -6.95 22.46
N ASP A 615 -11.40 -5.63 22.54
CA ASP A 615 -12.33 -4.70 21.93
C ASP A 615 -11.65 -3.97 20.77
N ASP A 616 -12.36 -3.77 19.68
CA ASP A 616 -11.84 -2.93 18.60
C ASP A 616 -11.70 -1.44 19.02
N GLU A 617 -11.05 -0.63 18.17
CA GLU A 617 -10.78 0.79 18.45
C GLU A 617 -12.05 1.63 18.71
N ASN A 618 -13.18 1.20 18.15
CA ASN A 618 -14.46 1.90 18.26
C ASN A 618 -15.41 1.23 19.27
N SER A 619 -14.95 0.17 19.96
CA SER A 619 -15.78 -0.72 20.80
C SER A 619 -17.04 -1.24 20.09
N THR A 620 -16.95 -1.46 18.77
CA THR A 620 -18.06 -1.99 17.95
C THR A 620 -18.10 -3.51 17.92
N SER A 621 -16.96 -4.16 18.10
CA SER A 621 -16.81 -5.61 18.17
C SER A 621 -15.96 -5.97 19.38
N SER A 622 -16.37 -7.02 20.08
CA SER A 622 -15.64 -7.59 21.22
C SER A 622 -15.47 -9.09 21.02
N ILE A 623 -14.24 -9.58 21.23
CA ILE A 623 -13.88 -10.98 21.03
C ILE A 623 -13.35 -11.56 22.35
N PRO A 624 -14.05 -12.54 22.95
CA PRO A 624 -13.52 -13.35 24.05
C PRO A 624 -12.30 -14.16 23.61
N ILE A 625 -11.25 -14.16 24.43
CA ILE A 625 -9.99 -14.84 24.14
C ILE A 625 -9.62 -15.83 25.25
N ILE A 626 -9.34 -17.07 24.84
CA ILE A 626 -8.70 -18.09 25.68
C ILE A 626 -7.25 -18.24 25.22
N CYS A 627 -6.33 -17.59 25.94
CA CYS A 627 -4.91 -17.80 25.74
C CYS A 627 -4.50 -19.05 26.55
N LEU A 628 -4.25 -20.15 25.85
CA LEU A 628 -4.01 -21.46 26.46
C LEU A 628 -2.80 -21.46 27.39
N ARG A 629 -1.73 -20.72 27.07
CA ARG A 629 -0.56 -20.63 27.94
C ARG A 629 -0.91 -20.00 29.30
N HIS A 630 -1.72 -18.95 29.29
CA HIS A 630 -2.18 -18.26 30.50
C HIS A 630 -3.13 -19.14 31.30
N PHE A 631 -4.13 -19.73 30.63
CA PHE A 631 -5.08 -20.65 31.25
C PHE A 631 -4.39 -21.83 31.91
N LEU A 632 -3.44 -22.48 31.21
CA LEU A 632 -2.69 -23.62 31.74
C LEU A 632 -1.82 -23.23 32.94
N ALA A 633 -1.13 -22.09 32.87
CA ALA A 633 -0.30 -21.62 33.99
C ALA A 633 -1.15 -21.34 35.24
N GLU A 634 -2.30 -20.68 35.08
CA GLU A 634 -3.24 -20.41 36.16
C GLU A 634 -3.85 -21.69 36.73
N LYS A 635 -4.28 -22.61 35.85
CA LYS A 635 -4.84 -23.91 36.26
C LYS A 635 -3.81 -24.76 36.99
N LEU A 636 -2.58 -24.84 36.48
CA LEU A 636 -1.52 -25.61 37.11
C LEU A 636 -1.11 -25.02 38.46
N LYS A 637 -1.01 -23.69 38.57
CA LYS A 637 -0.82 -23.01 39.86
C LYS A 637 -1.93 -23.37 40.85
N TYR A 638 -3.20 -23.39 40.41
CA TYR A 638 -4.32 -23.76 41.27
C TYR A 638 -4.17 -25.19 41.82
N GLU A 639 -3.73 -26.15 40.99
CA GLU A 639 -3.47 -27.54 41.41
C GLU A 639 -2.14 -27.67 42.20
N GLU A 640 -1.24 -26.68 42.16
CA GLU A 640 0.00 -26.62 42.96
C GLU A 640 -0.22 -26.22 44.41
N HIS A 641 -1.33 -25.56 44.74
CA HIS A 641 -1.65 -25.14 46.11
C HIS A 641 -0.42 -24.56 46.82
N ASP A 642 -0.02 -25.12 47.97
CA ASP A 642 1.12 -24.66 48.80
C ASP A 642 2.49 -25.21 48.37
N GLN A 643 2.56 -26.01 47.29
CA GLN A 643 3.81 -26.55 46.74
C GLN A 643 4.13 -25.87 45.42
N PRO A 644 4.78 -24.68 45.45
CA PRO A 644 5.06 -23.92 44.23
C PRO A 644 5.92 -24.73 43.26
N GLY A 645 5.40 -24.92 42.06
CA GLY A 645 6.06 -25.63 40.97
C GLY A 645 6.20 -24.76 39.73
N ILE A 646 6.27 -25.42 38.57
CA ILE A 646 6.46 -24.74 37.29
C ILE A 646 5.27 -23.86 36.91
N GLY A 647 4.04 -24.25 37.29
CA GLY A 647 2.84 -23.44 37.05
C GLY A 647 2.88 -22.12 37.80
N THR A 648 3.25 -22.16 39.07
CA THR A 648 3.42 -20.97 39.92
C THR A 648 4.51 -20.04 39.39
N ALA A 649 5.66 -20.60 38.99
CA ALA A 649 6.77 -19.82 38.43
C ALA A 649 6.40 -19.14 37.11
N ILE A 650 5.77 -19.87 36.18
CA ILE A 650 5.36 -19.32 34.88
C ILE A 650 4.23 -18.31 35.04
N TYR A 651 3.23 -18.58 35.88
CA TYR A 651 2.16 -17.63 36.15
C TYR A 651 2.68 -16.33 36.76
N ALA A 652 3.66 -16.41 37.68
CA ALA A 652 4.32 -15.22 38.23
C ALA A 652 5.10 -14.44 37.15
N ALA A 653 5.82 -15.14 36.26
CA ALA A 653 6.54 -14.50 35.15
C ALA A 653 5.59 -13.80 34.17
N ILE A 654 4.46 -14.42 33.85
CA ILE A 654 3.39 -13.84 33.03
C ILE A 654 2.87 -12.54 33.67
N LEU A 655 2.49 -12.58 34.95
CA LEU A 655 1.98 -11.39 35.64
C LEU A 655 3.02 -10.25 35.72
N GLU A 656 4.30 -10.58 35.85
CA GLU A 656 5.38 -9.59 35.86
C GLU A 656 5.58 -8.94 34.48
N GLN A 657 5.55 -9.74 33.41
CA GLN A 657 5.57 -9.24 32.03
C GLN A 657 4.43 -8.24 31.79
N GLU A 658 3.22 -8.56 32.26
CA GLU A 658 2.04 -7.69 32.10
C GLU A 658 2.10 -6.40 32.92
N LYS A 659 2.67 -6.44 34.14
CA LYS A 659 2.85 -5.24 34.97
C LYS A 659 3.81 -4.25 34.31
N THR A 660 4.91 -4.76 33.76
CA THR A 660 5.96 -3.93 33.12
C THR A 660 5.44 -3.24 31.86
N ALA A 661 4.40 -3.80 31.23
CA ALA A 661 3.82 -3.29 30.00
C ALA A 661 2.57 -2.40 30.22
N CYS A 662 2.13 -2.19 31.48
CA CYS A 662 1.07 -1.24 31.86
C CYS A 662 1.62 0.12 32.37
N ILE A 663 2.93 0.36 32.26
CA ILE A 663 3.63 1.63 32.50
C ILE A 663 4.07 2.19 31.14
#